data_AF-A0A9X1G137-F1
#
_entry.id   AF-A0A9X1G137-F1
#
_cell.length_a   1.000
_cell.length_b   1.000
_cell.length_c   1.000
_cell.angle_alpha   90.00
_cell.angle_beta   90.00
_cell.angle_gamma   90.00
#
_symmetry.space_group_name_H-M   'P 1'
#
loop_
_entity.id
_entity.type
_entity.pdbx_description
1 polymer ?
#
loop_
_entity_poly.entity_id
_entity_poly.type
_entity_poly.pdbx_seq_one_letter_code
_entity_poly.pdbx_strand_id
1 'polypeptide(L)'
;MANIHDCLQRAMDAGEVDTTRGKATQERYDQLVARYEQVMPRHQAEAAAGLDVKEALSAALPSRQHKVIAQLQTMRRMQALITAAPDPAVAIRNLIEFSDGSGFTGESVRSLSEALVRTIDGNLQEFLRANGLNVVGSQKNKALLADVIDELHGTATGNQRAGDLAAAVRSEQQRLRRLFNAHGGDIGELADYGAAHTHDVARLRKAGPRAWKDAVRDRIDWTRIKDFQTGKPFAKSPTDLPDPVRVDAFLDDVYQGIVTRGWDSRDPTMSVGGKALYNQRAEHRVLHFKSGRDWMAYNRDFGRSDPFTALIGGLHGMARDVAQMRVLGPNPRMGLEFATQVATKQAVLRGQFDLEGRIQAQGRLAKTMLSHFDGSANVPENAAWASFFGGTRKVLTSTKLGSALLSAVTDKATMHMAAKAVGMNPYNVLTTSTKLMASAATRRTAAQMGYIADTLADMGSTAARFTGETFAPEITERLSGATLRLSGLSFWTDMNKTAFQMEFAGFMAENADRALADIDPLLRQVLERRGISAADWDQLRNPATMFRADNGATFMSPLHWLNHQSAMPAAEAEGLALRLQMAIEEQLEFAVPTASLEGRARLQGSAAPGTFAGELLRSTTMFKSFALSLTLGQIRRVAALPTLKDKLTYSAQMAAGLFILGGVAVQLKEIAKGRDPRPMNTGAYAMAAMFQGGGLGIFGDFFAAETNRFGGGLASTLAGPVAGFASDVINPVASNLTSLVEGRDTALGRDVANFVRYNTPVLSSLWYQRVAFDRAVADQLQLLLDPEAEANWRRQERQRDRTYGNTAWWQRGEITPERAPDLSNAFEGAP
;
A
#
# COMPACT_ATOMS: atom_id res chain seq x y z
N MET A 1 11.88 24.76 -52.80
CA MET A 1 10.95 23.84 -52.13
C MET A 1 9.96 24.68 -51.35
N ALA A 2 8.68 24.31 -51.31
CA ALA A 2 7.71 25.04 -50.49
C ALA A 2 8.15 25.00 -49.02
N ASN A 3 8.18 26.15 -48.36
CA ASN A 3 8.54 26.24 -46.95
C ASN A 3 7.54 25.40 -46.13
N ILE A 4 8.04 24.59 -45.19
CA ILE A 4 7.18 23.75 -44.35
C ILE A 4 6.18 24.60 -43.54
N HIS A 5 6.55 25.83 -43.20
CA HIS A 5 5.66 26.80 -42.57
C HIS A 5 4.46 27.10 -43.46
N ASP A 6 4.67 27.40 -44.74
CA ASP A 6 3.60 27.72 -45.70
C ASP A 6 2.72 26.49 -46.00
N CYS A 7 3.30 25.30 -45.96
CA CYS A 7 2.54 24.04 -46.09
C CYS A 7 1.65 23.79 -44.87
N LEU A 8 2.20 23.94 -43.65
CA LEU A 8 1.45 23.79 -42.41
C LEU A 8 0.39 24.88 -42.24
N GLN A 9 0.70 26.12 -42.63
CA GLN A 9 -0.22 27.25 -42.58
C GLN A 9 -1.40 27.01 -43.52
N ARG A 10 -1.16 26.60 -44.76
CA ARG A 10 -2.24 26.23 -45.70
C ARG A 10 -3.10 25.09 -45.18
N ALA A 11 -2.50 24.07 -44.57
CA ALA A 11 -3.25 22.96 -43.97
C ALA A 11 -4.08 23.40 -42.75
N MET A 12 -3.59 24.35 -41.96
CA MET A 12 -4.36 24.97 -40.87
C MET A 12 -5.51 25.82 -41.39
N ASP A 13 -5.26 26.66 -42.40
CA ASP A 13 -6.26 27.55 -43.00
C ASP A 13 -7.38 26.74 -43.71
N ALA A 14 -7.01 25.60 -44.30
CA ALA A 14 -7.95 24.65 -44.90
C ALA A 14 -8.70 23.78 -43.87
N GLY A 15 -8.37 23.87 -42.57
CA GLY A 15 -8.97 23.06 -41.51
C GLY A 15 -8.54 21.59 -41.50
N GLU A 16 -7.53 21.22 -42.28
CA GLU A 16 -6.99 19.85 -42.34
C GLU A 16 -6.12 19.52 -41.13
N VAL A 17 -5.53 20.54 -40.50
CA VAL A 17 -4.72 20.44 -39.27
C VAL A 17 -5.22 21.42 -38.23
N ASP A 18 -5.41 20.95 -37.00
CA ASP A 18 -5.72 21.81 -35.86
C ASP A 18 -4.69 22.94 -35.70
N THR A 19 -5.16 24.18 -35.54
CA THR A 19 -4.33 25.38 -35.55
C THR A 19 -3.29 25.41 -34.43
N THR A 20 -3.62 24.86 -33.25
CA THR A 20 -2.68 24.76 -32.13
C THR A 20 -1.57 23.76 -32.46
N ARG A 21 -1.94 22.61 -33.04
CA ARG A 21 -1.00 21.57 -33.43
C ARG A 21 -0.10 21.96 -34.60
N GLY A 22 -0.64 22.67 -35.58
CA GLY A 22 0.15 23.16 -36.72
C GLY A 22 1.20 24.17 -36.27
N LYS A 23 0.85 25.10 -35.38
CA LYS A 23 1.80 26.04 -34.75
C LYS A 23 2.87 25.36 -33.90
N ALA A 24 2.50 24.39 -33.05
CA ALA A 24 3.49 23.63 -32.29
C ALA A 24 4.45 22.82 -33.18
N THR A 25 3.98 22.37 -34.35
CA THR A 25 4.81 21.67 -35.32
C THR A 25 5.78 22.63 -36.03
N GLN A 26 5.31 23.83 -36.37
CA GLN A 26 6.12 24.93 -36.89
C GLN A 26 7.23 25.31 -35.90
N GLU A 27 6.89 25.55 -34.62
CA GLU A 27 7.87 25.88 -33.57
C GLU A 27 8.90 24.76 -33.38
N ARG A 28 8.47 23.49 -33.37
CA ARG A 28 9.39 22.35 -33.27
C ARG A 28 10.33 22.25 -34.46
N TYR A 29 9.83 22.55 -35.67
CA TYR A 29 10.67 22.62 -36.86
C TYR A 29 11.72 23.73 -36.72
N ASP A 30 11.32 24.93 -36.31
CA ASP A 30 12.24 26.06 -36.14
C ASP A 30 13.32 25.78 -35.10
N GLN A 31 12.95 25.15 -33.97
CA GLN A 31 13.89 24.71 -32.95
C GLN A 31 14.92 23.70 -33.48
N LEU A 32 14.48 22.75 -34.33
CA LEU A 32 15.37 21.76 -34.95
C LEU A 32 16.28 22.41 -36.00
N VAL A 33 15.76 23.33 -36.81
CA VAL A 33 16.58 24.08 -37.77
C VAL A 33 17.66 24.90 -37.06
N ALA A 34 17.28 25.69 -36.06
CA ALA A 34 18.23 26.50 -35.29
C ALA A 34 19.31 25.66 -34.60
N ARG A 35 18.97 24.42 -34.21
CA ARG A 35 19.91 23.48 -33.61
C ARG A 35 20.82 22.81 -34.65
N TYR A 36 20.28 22.38 -35.79
CA TYR A 36 21.07 21.75 -36.86
C TYR A 36 21.98 22.75 -37.57
N GLU A 37 21.58 24.02 -37.69
CA GLU A 37 22.42 25.10 -38.20
C GLU A 37 23.75 25.25 -37.42
N GLN A 38 23.83 24.75 -36.18
CA GLN A 38 25.07 24.74 -35.39
C GLN A 38 26.13 23.77 -35.93
N VAL A 39 25.71 22.75 -36.71
CA VAL A 39 26.58 21.65 -37.16
C VAL A 39 26.47 21.34 -38.66
N MET A 40 25.53 21.94 -39.39
CA MET A 40 25.39 21.78 -40.84
C MET A 40 24.85 23.04 -41.53
N PRO A 41 25.07 23.22 -42.84
CA PRO A 41 24.53 24.36 -43.59
C PRO A 41 22.99 24.41 -43.53
N ARG A 42 22.43 25.62 -43.44
CA ARG A 42 20.97 25.87 -43.29
C ARG A 42 20.07 25.04 -44.20
N HIS A 43 20.40 24.93 -45.49
CA HIS A 43 19.58 24.16 -46.44
C HIS A 43 19.53 22.66 -46.11
N GLN A 44 20.60 22.10 -45.52
CA GLN A 44 20.65 20.72 -45.04
C GLN A 44 19.95 20.60 -43.69
N ALA A 45 20.09 21.60 -42.81
CA ALA A 45 19.37 21.69 -41.54
C ALA A 45 17.85 21.72 -41.73
N GLU A 46 17.35 22.52 -42.67
CA GLU A 46 15.94 22.60 -43.03
C GLU A 46 15.40 21.27 -43.60
N ALA A 47 16.16 20.63 -44.50
CA ALA A 47 15.77 19.34 -45.07
C ALA A 47 15.75 18.21 -44.02
N ALA A 48 16.77 18.14 -43.16
CA ALA A 48 16.85 17.17 -42.07
C ALA A 48 15.73 17.39 -41.04
N ALA A 49 15.54 18.63 -40.57
CA ALA A 49 14.48 18.98 -39.64
C ALA A 49 13.09 18.62 -40.20
N GLY A 50 12.85 18.83 -41.50
CA GLY A 50 11.59 18.47 -42.15
C GLY A 50 11.32 16.96 -42.16
N LEU A 51 12.35 16.15 -42.43
CA LEU A 51 12.25 14.68 -42.39
C LEU A 51 12.02 14.18 -40.95
N ASP A 52 12.78 14.70 -39.98
CA ASP A 52 12.70 14.28 -38.58
C ASP A 52 11.35 14.66 -37.94
N VAL A 53 10.80 15.85 -38.26
CA VAL A 53 9.44 16.25 -37.84
C VAL A 53 8.39 15.33 -38.45
N LYS A 54 8.50 15.00 -39.75
CA LYS A 54 7.58 14.08 -40.42
C LYS A 54 7.62 12.68 -39.82
N GLU A 55 8.82 12.14 -39.57
CA GLU A 55 9.00 10.83 -38.96
C GLU A 55 8.46 10.80 -37.53
N ALA A 56 8.77 11.81 -36.71
CA ALA A 56 8.27 11.94 -35.35
C ALA A 56 6.73 12.04 -35.28
N LEU A 57 6.10 12.79 -36.20
CA LEU A 57 4.65 12.89 -36.28
C LEU A 57 4.02 11.56 -36.72
N SER A 58 4.60 10.91 -37.72
CA SER A 58 4.10 9.62 -38.24
C SER A 58 4.18 8.53 -37.18
N ALA A 59 5.28 8.46 -36.42
CA ALA A 59 5.43 7.53 -35.30
C ALA A 59 4.46 7.82 -34.14
N ALA A 60 4.08 9.08 -33.93
CA ALA A 60 3.16 9.46 -32.85
C ALA A 60 1.67 9.21 -33.18
N LEU A 61 1.29 9.04 -34.46
CA LEU A 61 -0.11 8.91 -34.87
C LEU A 61 -0.80 7.64 -34.32
N PRO A 62 -0.26 6.41 -34.45
CA PRO A 62 -0.91 5.21 -33.92
C PRO A 62 -1.07 5.26 -32.40
N SER A 63 -0.03 5.74 -31.69
CA SER A 63 -0.05 5.95 -30.24
C SER A 63 -1.20 6.88 -29.80
N ARG A 64 -1.38 8.00 -30.52
CA ARG A 64 -2.47 8.96 -30.26
C ARG A 64 -3.84 8.35 -30.55
N GLN A 65 -4.01 7.66 -31.67
CA GLN A 65 -5.26 6.99 -32.01
C GLN A 65 -5.65 5.97 -30.94
N HIS A 66 -4.70 5.12 -30.53
CA HIS A 66 -4.89 4.13 -29.47
C HIS A 66 -5.34 4.77 -28.15
N LYS A 67 -4.68 5.85 -27.73
CA LYS A 67 -5.04 6.63 -26.54
C LYS A 67 -6.48 7.15 -26.59
N VAL A 68 -6.88 7.74 -27.72
CA VAL A 68 -8.23 8.28 -27.91
C VAL A 68 -9.28 7.17 -27.87
N ILE A 69 -9.02 6.04 -28.54
CA ILE A 69 -9.94 4.89 -28.53
C ILE A 69 -10.11 4.34 -27.11
N ALA A 70 -9.01 4.12 -26.38
CA ALA A 70 -9.04 3.65 -25.00
C ALA A 70 -9.81 4.62 -24.07
N GLN A 71 -9.62 5.93 -24.27
CA GLN A 71 -10.37 6.95 -23.53
C GLN A 71 -11.87 6.90 -23.84
N LEU A 72 -12.26 6.81 -25.12
CA LEU A 72 -13.67 6.73 -25.53
C LEU A 72 -14.36 5.46 -25.01
N GLN A 73 -13.68 4.31 -25.07
CA GLN A 73 -14.18 3.05 -24.51
C GLN A 73 -14.42 3.17 -23.00
N THR A 74 -13.46 3.77 -22.28
CA THR A 74 -13.59 4.01 -20.83
C THR A 74 -14.76 4.94 -20.53
N MET A 75 -14.91 6.04 -21.27
CA MET A 75 -16.02 6.98 -21.09
C MET A 75 -17.38 6.29 -21.29
N ARG A 76 -17.55 5.49 -22.35
CA ARG A 76 -18.78 4.73 -22.59
C ARG A 76 -19.09 3.76 -21.45
N ARG A 77 -18.08 3.00 -20.98
CA ARG A 77 -18.24 2.06 -19.86
C ARG A 77 -18.61 2.79 -18.57
N MET A 78 -17.89 3.85 -18.22
CA MET A 78 -18.16 4.64 -17.01
C MET A 78 -19.56 5.26 -17.07
N GLN A 79 -19.96 5.80 -18.21
CA GLN A 79 -21.30 6.36 -18.37
C GLN A 79 -22.38 5.29 -18.13
N ALA A 80 -22.26 4.11 -18.77
CA ALA A 80 -23.20 3.01 -18.57
C ALA A 80 -23.27 2.57 -17.10
N LEU A 81 -22.11 2.42 -16.47
CA LEU A 81 -21.99 1.98 -15.08
C LEU A 81 -22.56 2.98 -14.08
N ILE A 82 -22.28 4.28 -14.24
CA ILE A 82 -22.82 5.33 -13.36
C ILE A 82 -24.33 5.49 -13.56
N THR A 83 -24.80 5.40 -14.81
CA THR A 83 -26.23 5.57 -15.12
C THR A 83 -27.07 4.40 -14.59
N ALA A 84 -26.53 3.18 -14.64
CA ALA A 84 -27.18 1.97 -14.14
C ALA A 84 -27.05 1.77 -12.63
N ALA A 85 -26.20 2.54 -11.95
CA ALA A 85 -25.98 2.40 -10.52
C ALA A 85 -27.25 2.77 -9.71
N PRO A 86 -27.64 1.97 -8.70
CA PRO A 86 -28.74 2.31 -7.81
C PRO A 86 -28.54 3.64 -7.09
N ASP A 87 -27.30 3.94 -6.71
CA ASP A 87 -26.88 5.20 -6.10
C ASP A 87 -25.64 5.74 -6.81
N PRO A 88 -25.81 6.69 -7.75
CA PRO A 88 -24.70 7.28 -8.50
C PRO A 88 -23.67 7.97 -7.61
N ALA A 89 -24.07 8.51 -6.45
CA ALA A 89 -23.13 9.15 -5.53
C ALA A 89 -22.19 8.11 -4.90
N VAL A 90 -22.73 6.95 -4.52
CA VAL A 90 -21.93 5.84 -3.97
C VAL A 90 -21.07 5.19 -5.07
N ALA A 91 -21.57 5.08 -6.30
CA ALA A 91 -20.82 4.52 -7.41
C ALA A 91 -19.52 5.28 -7.69
N ILE A 92 -19.51 6.61 -7.57
CA ILE A 92 -18.31 7.44 -7.78
C ILE A 92 -17.18 7.08 -6.81
N ARG A 93 -17.47 6.97 -5.51
CA ARG A 93 -16.44 6.56 -4.54
C ARG A 93 -16.01 5.10 -4.74
N ASN A 94 -16.93 4.25 -5.18
CA ASN A 94 -16.68 2.81 -5.36
C ASN A 94 -15.84 2.47 -6.59
N LEU A 95 -15.70 3.40 -7.54
CA LEU A 95 -14.65 3.33 -8.56
C LEU A 95 -13.25 3.33 -7.93
N ILE A 96 -13.07 3.90 -6.74
CA ILE A 96 -11.77 3.96 -6.07
C ILE A 96 -11.58 2.78 -5.10
N GLU A 97 -12.55 2.57 -4.20
CA GLU A 97 -12.50 1.52 -3.17
C GLU A 97 -13.87 0.87 -3.02
N PHE A 98 -13.91 -0.46 -3.09
CA PHE A 98 -15.16 -1.20 -2.94
C PHE A 98 -15.79 -0.98 -1.56
N SER A 99 -17.13 -0.93 -1.53
CA SER A 99 -17.89 -0.93 -0.28
C SER A 99 -19.02 -1.96 -0.36
N ASP A 100 -19.09 -2.86 0.62
CA ASP A 100 -20.14 -3.88 0.66
C ASP A 100 -21.53 -3.25 0.88
N GLY A 101 -22.55 -3.91 0.35
CA GLY A 101 -23.93 -3.42 0.36
C GLY A 101 -24.23 -2.25 -0.56
N SER A 102 -23.27 -1.78 -1.36
CA SER A 102 -23.47 -0.59 -2.21
C SER A 102 -24.25 -0.84 -3.50
N GLY A 103 -24.46 -2.10 -3.88
CA GLY A 103 -25.00 -2.47 -5.20
C GLY A 103 -24.09 -2.13 -6.39
N PHE A 104 -22.81 -1.82 -6.15
CA PHE A 104 -21.87 -1.47 -7.21
C PHE A 104 -21.29 -2.74 -7.84
N THR A 105 -21.40 -2.87 -9.15
CA THR A 105 -20.94 -4.05 -9.92
C THR A 105 -19.68 -3.79 -10.74
N GLY A 106 -19.14 -2.56 -10.66
CA GLY A 106 -17.92 -2.16 -11.35
C GLY A 106 -16.64 -2.62 -10.67
N GLU A 107 -15.53 -2.50 -11.38
CA GLU A 107 -14.19 -2.66 -10.82
C GLU A 107 -13.81 -1.44 -9.98
N SER A 108 -13.21 -1.68 -8.81
CA SER A 108 -12.58 -0.62 -8.01
C SER A 108 -11.08 -0.59 -8.27
N VAL A 109 -10.49 0.61 -8.31
CA VAL A 109 -9.04 0.80 -8.49
C VAL A 109 -8.26 0.02 -7.44
N ARG A 110 -8.70 0.06 -6.18
CA ARG A 110 -8.03 -0.63 -5.09
C ARG A 110 -8.10 -2.16 -5.23
N SER A 111 -9.29 -2.74 -5.40
CA SER A 111 -9.45 -4.20 -5.52
C SER A 111 -8.63 -4.75 -6.68
N LEU A 112 -8.67 -4.07 -7.83
CA LEU A 112 -7.95 -4.49 -9.03
C LEU A 112 -6.43 -4.37 -8.83
N SER A 113 -5.96 -3.32 -8.17
CA SER A 113 -4.54 -3.18 -7.84
C SER A 113 -4.06 -4.27 -6.90
N GLU A 114 -4.84 -4.62 -5.87
CA GLU A 114 -4.52 -5.68 -4.93
C GLU A 114 -4.52 -7.05 -5.64
N ALA A 115 -5.47 -7.31 -6.52
CA ALA A 115 -5.51 -8.51 -7.36
C ALA A 115 -4.29 -8.65 -8.29
N LEU A 116 -3.88 -7.55 -8.94
CA LEU A 116 -2.68 -7.55 -9.79
C LEU A 116 -1.41 -7.79 -8.96
N VAL A 117 -1.27 -7.12 -7.80
CA VAL A 117 -0.14 -7.31 -6.87
C VAL A 117 -0.08 -8.76 -6.39
N ARG A 118 -1.21 -9.36 -6.01
CA ARG A 118 -1.30 -10.77 -5.61
C ARG A 118 -0.81 -11.71 -6.71
N THR A 119 -1.19 -11.42 -7.95
CA THR A 119 -0.78 -12.23 -9.11
C THR A 119 0.73 -12.12 -9.36
N ILE A 120 1.28 -10.91 -9.30
CA ILE A 120 2.73 -10.66 -9.41
C ILE A 120 3.48 -11.40 -8.31
N ASP A 121 3.05 -11.23 -7.07
CA ASP A 121 3.68 -11.81 -5.89
C ASP A 121 3.64 -13.35 -5.94
N GLY A 122 2.52 -13.93 -6.36
CA GLY A 122 2.39 -15.38 -6.58
C GLY A 122 3.32 -15.90 -7.68
N ASN A 123 3.42 -15.22 -8.82
CA ASN A 123 4.32 -15.58 -9.92
C ASN A 123 5.80 -15.40 -9.56
N LEU A 124 6.12 -14.45 -8.67
CA LEU A 124 7.47 -14.18 -8.19
C LEU A 124 7.78 -14.82 -6.84
N GLN A 125 7.00 -15.81 -6.39
CA GLN A 125 7.14 -16.39 -5.05
C GLN A 125 8.56 -16.88 -4.73
N GLU A 126 9.25 -17.47 -5.71
CA GLU A 126 10.60 -18.00 -5.50
C GLU A 126 11.62 -16.87 -5.40
N PHE A 127 11.49 -15.85 -6.27
CA PHE A 127 12.28 -14.63 -6.20
C PHE A 127 12.11 -13.95 -4.85
N LEU A 128 10.87 -13.75 -4.39
CA LEU A 128 10.55 -13.09 -3.13
C LEU A 128 11.03 -13.89 -1.91
N ARG A 129 10.99 -15.22 -1.95
CA ARG A 129 11.54 -16.06 -0.86
C ARG A 129 13.06 -15.96 -0.77
N ALA A 130 13.73 -15.98 -1.91
CA ALA A 130 15.19 -15.94 -2.00
C ALA A 130 15.77 -14.55 -1.72
N ASN A 131 15.07 -13.50 -2.17
CA ASN A 131 15.53 -12.11 -2.16
C ASN A 131 14.68 -11.18 -1.28
N GLY A 132 13.70 -11.65 -0.53
CA GLY A 132 12.95 -10.78 0.39
C GLY A 132 13.81 -10.27 1.56
N LEU A 133 13.22 -9.38 2.37
CA LEU A 133 13.85 -8.90 3.59
C LEU A 133 13.92 -9.99 4.68
N ASN A 134 14.98 -9.95 5.48
CA ASN A 134 15.09 -10.73 6.71
C ASN A 134 14.33 -10.05 7.87
N VAL A 135 14.34 -10.69 9.04
CA VAL A 135 13.55 -10.24 10.21
C VAL A 135 13.93 -8.81 10.63
N VAL A 136 15.21 -8.44 10.53
CA VAL A 136 15.73 -7.10 10.88
C VAL A 136 15.60 -6.08 9.72
N GLY A 137 14.95 -6.44 8.62
CA GLY A 137 14.71 -5.55 7.49
C GLY A 137 15.90 -5.36 6.55
N SER A 138 16.86 -6.29 6.56
CA SER A 138 17.98 -6.31 5.61
C SER A 138 17.75 -7.36 4.52
N GLN A 139 18.25 -7.09 3.31
CA GLN A 139 18.21 -8.00 2.18
C GLN A 139 18.85 -9.38 2.48
N LYS A 140 18.13 -10.49 2.27
CA LYS A 140 18.61 -11.86 2.58
C LYS A 140 19.80 -12.29 1.72
N ASN A 141 19.68 -12.23 0.40
CA ASN A 141 20.70 -12.72 -0.53
C ASN A 141 21.12 -11.61 -1.51
N LYS A 142 22.10 -10.80 -1.09
CA LYS A 142 22.58 -9.66 -1.89
C LYS A 142 23.32 -10.11 -3.16
N ALA A 143 24.05 -11.22 -3.10
CA ALA A 143 24.81 -11.74 -4.24
C ALA A 143 23.87 -12.27 -5.32
N LEU A 144 22.91 -13.13 -4.95
CA LEU A 144 21.91 -13.63 -5.89
C LEU A 144 21.07 -12.50 -6.49
N LEU A 145 20.65 -11.52 -5.69
CA LEU A 145 19.92 -10.37 -6.24
C LEU A 145 20.77 -9.59 -7.24
N ALA A 146 22.05 -9.40 -6.95
CA ALA A 146 22.96 -8.72 -7.86
C ALA A 146 23.10 -9.49 -9.20
N ASP A 147 23.22 -10.81 -9.14
CA ASP A 147 23.24 -11.66 -10.34
C ASP A 147 21.91 -11.58 -11.12
N VAL A 148 20.76 -11.61 -10.43
CA VAL A 148 19.44 -11.44 -11.07
C VAL A 148 19.35 -10.09 -11.77
N ILE A 149 19.84 -9.02 -11.15
CA ILE A 149 19.86 -7.68 -11.76
C ILE A 149 20.78 -7.64 -12.98
N ASP A 150 21.93 -8.33 -12.96
CA ASP A 150 22.82 -8.45 -14.12
C ASP A 150 22.12 -9.20 -15.28
N GLU A 151 21.48 -10.34 -15.01
CA GLU A 151 20.72 -11.11 -15.99
C GLU A 151 19.55 -10.29 -16.60
N LEU A 152 18.87 -9.47 -15.79
CA LEU A 152 17.81 -8.58 -16.27
C LEU A 152 18.34 -7.47 -17.20
N HIS A 153 19.57 -7.01 -17.00
CA HIS A 153 20.24 -6.05 -17.91
C HIS A 153 20.89 -6.71 -19.13
N GLY A 154 20.79 -8.04 -19.27
CA GLY A 154 21.32 -8.80 -20.40
C GLY A 154 22.78 -9.25 -20.23
N THR A 155 23.34 -9.16 -19.01
CA THR A 155 24.66 -9.68 -18.68
C THR A 155 24.52 -11.11 -18.14
N ALA A 156 24.98 -12.10 -18.90
CA ALA A 156 24.98 -13.49 -18.46
C ALA A 156 25.97 -13.69 -17.30
N THR A 157 25.47 -14.20 -16.17
CA THR A 157 26.23 -14.41 -14.93
C THR A 157 26.75 -15.85 -14.80
N GLY A 158 26.18 -16.79 -15.56
CA GLY A 158 26.44 -18.22 -15.43
C GLY A 158 25.72 -18.88 -14.25
N ASN A 159 24.98 -18.13 -13.45
CA ASN A 159 24.18 -18.63 -12.34
C ASN A 159 22.77 -19.02 -12.84
N GLN A 160 22.53 -20.32 -13.06
CA GLN A 160 21.24 -20.81 -13.57
C GLN A 160 20.05 -20.31 -12.75
N ARG A 161 20.17 -20.35 -11.42
CA ARG A 161 19.09 -19.87 -10.53
C ARG A 161 18.83 -18.38 -10.71
N ALA A 162 19.87 -17.56 -10.91
CA ALA A 162 19.68 -16.13 -11.19
C ALA A 162 18.98 -15.92 -12.53
N GLY A 163 19.35 -16.69 -13.56
CA GLY A 163 18.71 -16.68 -14.87
C GLY A 163 17.22 -17.02 -14.81
N ASP A 164 16.85 -18.10 -14.11
CA ASP A 164 15.46 -18.53 -13.95
C ASP A 164 14.61 -17.47 -13.23
N LEU A 165 15.15 -16.89 -12.15
CA LEU A 165 14.48 -15.81 -11.41
C LEU A 165 14.35 -14.53 -12.24
N ALA A 166 15.38 -14.17 -13.02
CA ALA A 166 15.35 -13.04 -13.93
C ALA A 166 14.32 -13.24 -15.06
N ALA A 167 14.19 -14.45 -15.58
CA ALA A 167 13.18 -14.79 -16.58
C ALA A 167 11.75 -14.62 -16.04
N ALA A 168 11.49 -15.07 -14.81
CA ALA A 168 10.20 -14.87 -14.14
C ALA A 168 9.87 -13.38 -13.96
N VAL A 169 10.83 -12.58 -13.48
CA VAL A 169 10.67 -11.13 -13.34
C VAL A 169 10.42 -10.45 -14.69
N ARG A 170 11.18 -10.81 -15.73
CA ARG A 170 11.03 -10.27 -17.08
C ARG A 170 9.65 -10.59 -17.67
N SER A 171 9.14 -11.79 -17.42
CA SER A 171 7.78 -12.19 -17.81
C SER A 171 6.73 -11.25 -17.21
N GLU A 172 6.82 -10.96 -15.91
CA GLU A 172 5.92 -10.02 -15.24
C GLU A 172 6.05 -8.58 -15.74
N GLN A 173 7.29 -8.11 -15.99
CA GLN A 173 7.51 -6.79 -16.59
C GLN A 173 6.83 -6.68 -17.97
N GLN A 174 6.93 -7.71 -18.81
CA GLN A 174 6.31 -7.72 -20.13
C GLN A 174 4.78 -7.83 -20.05
N ARG A 175 4.25 -8.67 -19.14
CA ARG A 175 2.81 -8.78 -18.87
C ARG A 175 2.22 -7.42 -18.47
N LEU A 176 2.81 -6.76 -17.46
CA LEU A 176 2.33 -5.46 -16.99
C LEU A 176 2.50 -4.35 -18.04
N ARG A 177 3.57 -4.38 -18.84
CA ARG A 177 3.73 -3.46 -19.97
C ARG A 177 2.60 -3.60 -20.99
N ARG A 178 2.24 -4.84 -21.36
CA ARG A 178 1.13 -5.11 -22.29
C ARG A 178 -0.21 -4.65 -21.72
N LEU A 179 -0.46 -4.90 -20.44
CA LEU A 179 -1.66 -4.41 -19.74
C LEU A 179 -1.71 -2.87 -19.70
N PHE A 180 -0.60 -2.23 -19.39
CA PHE A 180 -0.50 -0.76 -19.38
C PHE A 180 -0.81 -0.18 -20.77
N ASN A 181 -0.22 -0.77 -21.81
CA ASN A 181 -0.48 -0.37 -23.19
C ASN A 181 -1.94 -0.60 -23.57
N ALA A 182 -2.54 -1.75 -23.20
CA ALA A 182 -3.94 -2.06 -23.50
C ALA A 182 -4.93 -1.00 -22.97
N HIS A 183 -4.58 -0.27 -21.91
CA HIS A 183 -5.40 0.78 -21.31
C HIS A 183 -4.99 2.21 -21.70
N GLY A 184 -4.36 2.37 -22.87
CA GLY A 184 -4.00 3.66 -23.46
C GLY A 184 -2.58 4.13 -23.14
N GLY A 185 -1.77 3.28 -22.52
CA GLY A 185 -0.33 3.48 -22.39
C GLY A 185 0.41 3.27 -23.70
N ASP A 186 1.67 3.72 -23.74
CA ASP A 186 2.56 3.45 -24.87
C ASP A 186 4.00 3.28 -24.38
N ILE A 187 4.29 2.07 -23.91
CA ILE A 187 5.60 1.65 -23.43
C ILE A 187 6.20 0.65 -24.41
N GLY A 188 7.32 1.03 -25.01
CA GLY A 188 8.14 0.17 -25.87
C GLY A 188 8.77 -1.00 -25.13
N GLU A 189 9.06 -2.07 -25.86
CA GLU A 189 9.83 -3.20 -25.34
C GLU A 189 11.32 -2.88 -25.32
N LEU A 190 12.00 -3.25 -24.23
CA LEU A 190 13.44 -3.06 -24.07
C LEU A 190 14.04 -4.39 -23.59
N ALA A 191 15.05 -4.89 -24.30
CA ALA A 191 15.70 -6.15 -23.98
C ALA A 191 16.58 -6.09 -22.73
N ASP A 192 16.96 -4.88 -22.31
CA ASP A 192 17.89 -4.59 -21.23
C ASP A 192 17.24 -3.87 -20.05
N TYR A 193 15.91 -3.86 -20.00
CA TYR A 193 15.20 -3.25 -18.89
C TYR A 193 15.35 -4.10 -17.63
N GLY A 194 16.25 -3.64 -16.76
CA GLY A 194 16.53 -4.29 -15.49
C GLY A 194 15.50 -4.01 -14.41
N ALA A 195 15.58 -2.81 -13.84
CA ALA A 195 14.74 -2.35 -12.74
C ALA A 195 14.30 -0.89 -12.96
N ALA A 196 13.30 -0.43 -12.20
CA ALA A 196 12.84 0.95 -12.30
C ALA A 196 13.90 1.93 -11.78
N HIS A 197 14.12 3.03 -12.50
CA HIS A 197 15.05 4.08 -12.10
C HIS A 197 14.34 5.05 -11.17
N THR A 198 14.65 5.01 -9.88
CA THR A 198 14.16 5.97 -8.89
C THR A 198 15.30 6.88 -8.48
N HIS A 199 15.03 8.17 -8.31
CA HIS A 199 16.06 9.16 -8.03
C HIS A 199 15.81 9.88 -6.71
N ASP A 200 16.85 10.04 -5.89
CA ASP A 200 16.86 10.93 -4.74
C ASP A 200 17.22 12.35 -5.20
N VAL A 201 16.19 13.16 -5.42
CA VAL A 201 16.32 14.55 -5.87
C VAL A 201 17.17 15.39 -4.91
N ALA A 202 17.14 15.12 -3.60
CA ALA A 202 17.93 15.87 -2.64
C ALA A 202 19.43 15.55 -2.78
N ARG A 203 19.78 14.28 -2.95
CA ARG A 203 21.17 13.87 -3.23
C ARG A 203 21.66 14.41 -4.56
N LEU A 204 20.83 14.36 -5.61
CA LEU A 204 21.16 14.90 -6.93
C LEU A 204 21.44 16.41 -6.87
N ARG A 205 20.54 17.18 -6.25
CA ARG A 205 20.74 18.63 -6.08
C ARG A 205 22.00 18.95 -5.26
N LYS A 206 22.31 18.13 -4.25
CA LYS A 206 23.53 18.29 -3.44
C LYS A 206 24.80 17.97 -4.22
N ALA A 207 24.78 16.95 -5.08
CA ALA A 207 25.92 16.58 -5.92
C ALA A 207 26.15 17.60 -7.06
N GLY A 208 25.07 18.16 -7.60
CA GLY A 208 25.11 19.08 -8.73
C GLY A 208 25.22 18.38 -10.08
N PRO A 209 24.93 19.10 -11.18
CA PRO A 209 24.83 18.52 -12.52
C PRO A 209 26.14 17.92 -13.00
N ARG A 210 27.27 18.60 -12.78
CA ARG A 210 28.59 18.13 -13.26
C ARG A 210 28.97 16.77 -12.66
N ALA A 211 28.92 16.65 -11.33
CA ALA A 211 29.28 15.40 -10.65
C ALA A 211 28.36 14.24 -11.05
N TRP A 212 27.07 14.53 -11.26
CA TRP A 212 26.12 13.53 -11.74
C TRP A 212 26.42 13.10 -13.18
N LYS A 213 26.64 14.05 -14.10
CA LYS A 213 27.00 13.77 -15.50
C LYS A 213 28.26 12.90 -15.58
N ASP A 214 29.30 13.26 -14.84
CA ASP A 214 30.55 12.50 -14.80
C ASP A 214 30.33 11.07 -14.29
N ALA A 215 29.51 10.89 -13.24
CA ALA A 215 29.19 9.57 -12.71
C ALA A 215 28.34 8.70 -13.65
N VAL A 216 27.57 9.31 -14.56
CA VAL A 216 26.65 8.63 -15.48
C VAL A 216 27.34 8.24 -16.79
N ARG A 217 28.20 9.11 -17.33
CA ARG A 217 28.79 8.97 -18.67
C ARG A 217 29.44 7.61 -18.92
N ASP A 218 30.18 7.10 -17.94
CA ASP A 218 30.94 5.86 -18.07
C ASP A 218 30.09 4.60 -17.83
N ARG A 219 28.89 4.74 -17.27
CA ARG A 219 28.01 3.64 -16.85
C ARG A 219 26.92 3.32 -17.88
N ILE A 220 26.72 4.19 -18.87
CA ILE A 220 25.66 4.11 -19.88
C ILE A 220 26.14 3.49 -21.19
N ASP A 221 25.27 2.68 -21.81
CA ASP A 221 25.43 2.18 -23.17
C ASP A 221 24.81 3.17 -24.17
N TRP A 222 25.67 4.03 -24.73
CA TRP A 222 25.30 5.04 -25.72
C TRP A 222 24.82 4.47 -27.06
N THR A 223 25.03 3.17 -27.33
CA THR A 223 24.52 2.51 -28.53
C THR A 223 23.02 2.22 -28.46
N ARG A 224 22.46 2.21 -27.25
CA ARG A 224 21.05 1.89 -26.99
C ARG A 224 20.17 3.11 -26.81
N ILE A 225 20.78 4.27 -26.54
CA ILE A 225 20.07 5.54 -26.42
C ILE A 225 19.87 6.12 -27.81
N LYS A 226 18.60 6.26 -28.22
CA LYS A 226 18.24 7.01 -29.43
C LYS A 226 18.19 8.49 -29.11
N ASP A 227 18.84 9.29 -29.94
CA ASP A 227 18.62 10.73 -29.94
C ASP A 227 17.26 11.03 -30.58
N PHE A 228 16.35 11.60 -29.80
CA PHE A 228 15.00 11.98 -30.24
C PHE A 228 14.98 13.03 -31.36
N GLN A 229 16.11 13.69 -31.63
CA GLN A 229 16.26 14.66 -32.71
C GLN A 229 16.57 13.94 -34.01
N THR A 230 17.50 12.98 -34.00
CA THR A 230 18.00 12.35 -35.25
C THR A 230 17.43 10.95 -35.51
N GLY A 231 16.69 10.39 -34.55
CA GLY A 231 16.20 9.00 -34.58
C GLY A 231 17.29 7.93 -34.47
N LYS A 232 18.57 8.32 -34.41
CA LYS A 232 19.74 7.45 -34.43
C LYS A 232 20.36 7.29 -33.04
N PRO A 233 21.09 6.19 -32.77
CA PRO A 233 21.88 6.03 -31.56
C PRO A 233 22.93 7.14 -31.36
N PHE A 234 23.25 7.45 -30.10
CA PHE A 234 24.35 8.38 -29.77
C PHE A 234 25.72 7.84 -30.19
N ALA A 235 25.90 6.51 -30.18
CA ALA A 235 27.10 5.82 -30.68
C ALA A 235 26.70 4.68 -31.64
N LYS A 236 27.46 4.45 -32.71
CA LYS A 236 27.16 3.39 -33.69
C LYS A 236 27.62 2.01 -33.22
N SER A 237 28.69 1.97 -32.43
CA SER A 237 29.25 0.77 -31.81
C SER A 237 29.71 1.07 -30.37
N PRO A 238 29.90 0.03 -29.52
CA PRO A 238 30.34 0.22 -28.14
C PRO A 238 31.71 0.89 -27.99
N THR A 239 32.52 0.90 -29.05
CA THR A 239 33.86 1.50 -29.10
C THR A 239 33.84 2.95 -29.59
N ASP A 240 32.73 3.42 -30.17
CA ASP A 240 32.63 4.79 -30.67
C ASP A 240 32.37 5.77 -29.51
N LEU A 241 33.13 6.86 -29.50
CA LEU A 241 32.86 7.97 -28.59
C LEU A 241 31.67 8.78 -29.12
N PRO A 242 30.57 8.90 -28.37
CA PRO A 242 29.48 9.78 -28.75
C PRO A 242 29.95 11.24 -28.72
N ASP A 243 29.32 12.09 -29.54
CA ASP A 243 29.63 13.53 -29.57
C ASP A 243 29.46 14.15 -28.17
N PRO A 244 30.55 14.68 -27.56
CA PRO A 244 30.52 15.20 -26.20
C PRO A 244 29.50 16.31 -25.99
N VAL A 245 29.25 17.15 -27.00
CA VAL A 245 28.29 18.26 -26.90
C VAL A 245 26.87 17.73 -26.83
N ARG A 246 26.55 16.74 -27.68
CA ARG A 246 25.22 16.11 -27.69
C ARG A 246 24.95 15.31 -26.43
N VAL A 247 25.97 14.59 -25.93
CA VAL A 247 25.88 13.87 -24.65
C VAL A 247 25.62 14.83 -23.50
N ASP A 248 26.35 15.95 -23.47
CA ASP A 248 26.20 16.92 -22.38
C ASP A 248 24.80 17.53 -22.35
N ALA A 249 24.29 17.96 -23.52
CA ALA A 249 22.93 18.50 -23.65
C ALA A 249 21.85 17.48 -23.24
N PHE A 250 21.97 16.23 -23.70
CA PHE A 250 21.03 15.17 -23.33
C PHE A 250 21.03 14.89 -21.82
N LEU A 251 22.21 14.80 -21.20
CA LEU A 251 22.31 14.56 -19.77
C LEU A 251 21.83 15.77 -18.97
N ASP A 252 22.04 17.00 -19.45
CA ASP A 252 21.45 18.19 -18.82
C ASP A 252 19.92 18.17 -18.86
N ASP A 253 19.31 17.81 -19.99
CA ASP A 253 17.86 17.65 -20.11
C ASP A 253 17.34 16.58 -19.14
N VAL A 254 17.99 15.41 -19.06
CA VAL A 254 17.61 14.36 -18.10
C VAL A 254 17.78 14.84 -16.66
N TYR A 255 18.89 15.49 -16.34
CA TYR A 255 19.14 16.02 -15.00
C TYR A 255 18.07 17.04 -14.60
N GLN A 256 17.76 18.01 -15.46
CA GLN A 256 16.72 19.02 -15.23
C GLN A 256 15.36 18.38 -15.09
N GLY A 257 14.98 17.42 -15.94
CA GLY A 257 13.73 16.67 -15.82
C GLY A 257 13.60 15.99 -14.46
N ILE A 258 14.67 15.38 -13.94
CA ILE A 258 14.67 14.72 -12.63
C ILE A 258 14.59 15.75 -11.49
N VAL A 259 15.46 16.76 -11.47
CA VAL A 259 15.56 17.68 -10.32
C VAL A 259 14.42 18.68 -10.26
N THR A 260 13.81 19.03 -11.39
CA THR A 260 12.60 19.86 -11.46
C THR A 260 11.32 19.06 -11.33
N ARG A 261 11.40 17.72 -11.38
CA ARG A 261 10.24 16.80 -11.41
C ARG A 261 9.35 17.04 -12.64
N GLY A 262 9.98 17.26 -13.80
CA GLY A 262 9.32 17.46 -15.09
C GLY A 262 8.69 18.83 -15.29
N TRP A 263 9.04 19.82 -14.46
CA TRP A 263 8.59 21.22 -14.63
C TRP A 263 9.40 21.99 -15.67
N ASP A 264 10.60 21.51 -16.00
CA ASP A 264 11.44 21.99 -17.09
C ASP A 264 10.75 22.01 -18.46
N SER A 265 9.89 21.02 -18.72
CA SER A 265 9.20 20.79 -19.99
C SER A 265 7.69 21.05 -19.94
N ARG A 266 7.20 21.58 -18.81
CA ARG A 266 5.76 21.77 -18.58
C ARG A 266 5.36 23.23 -18.77
N ASP A 267 4.47 23.47 -19.72
CA ASP A 267 3.86 24.79 -19.88
C ASP A 267 2.90 25.10 -18.71
N PRO A 268 2.99 26.30 -18.12
CA PRO A 268 1.97 26.81 -17.20
C PRO A 268 0.63 26.93 -17.92
N THR A 269 -0.38 26.17 -17.50
CA THR A 269 -1.74 26.28 -18.04
C THR A 269 -2.72 26.66 -16.95
N MET A 270 -3.77 27.41 -17.31
CA MET A 270 -4.91 27.70 -16.43
C MET A 270 -5.77 26.44 -16.13
N SER A 271 -5.47 25.29 -16.76
CA SER A 271 -6.16 24.03 -16.51
C SER A 271 -5.52 23.26 -15.33
N VAL A 272 -6.37 22.79 -14.41
CA VAL A 272 -5.94 21.99 -13.25
C VAL A 272 -5.76 20.54 -13.71
N GLY A 273 -4.56 20.20 -14.19
CA GLY A 273 -4.21 18.83 -14.59
C GLY A 273 -2.70 18.62 -14.60
N GLY A 274 -2.21 17.59 -13.89
CA GLY A 274 -0.82 17.14 -14.01
C GLY A 274 -0.56 16.38 -15.32
N LYS A 275 0.69 15.99 -15.57
CA LYS A 275 1.03 15.10 -16.71
C LYS A 275 0.16 13.84 -16.67
N ALA A 276 -0.45 13.48 -17.80
CA ALA A 276 -1.28 12.29 -17.89
C ALA A 276 -0.46 11.01 -17.64
N LEU A 277 -1.07 10.05 -16.95
CA LEU A 277 -0.40 8.83 -16.46
C LEU A 277 0.22 8.00 -17.60
N TYR A 278 -0.43 7.99 -18.77
CA TYR A 278 0.01 7.22 -19.95
C TYR A 278 1.42 7.58 -20.48
N ASN A 279 1.95 8.78 -20.18
CA ASN A 279 3.28 9.20 -20.61
C ASN A 279 4.38 8.96 -19.56
N GLN A 280 4.02 8.77 -18.28
CA GLN A 280 4.98 8.85 -17.17
C GLN A 280 6.01 7.72 -17.17
N ARG A 281 5.65 6.52 -17.65
CA ARG A 281 6.52 5.33 -17.56
C ARG A 281 7.57 5.23 -18.67
N ALA A 282 7.34 5.86 -19.83
CA ALA A 282 8.31 5.86 -20.93
C ALA A 282 9.50 6.79 -20.63
N GLU A 283 9.25 7.93 -19.96
CA GLU A 283 10.27 8.93 -19.59
C GLU A 283 11.33 8.38 -18.60
N HIS A 284 10.99 7.38 -17.79
CA HIS A 284 11.90 6.78 -16.80
C HIS A 284 12.85 5.70 -17.37
N ARG A 285 12.75 5.37 -18.66
CA ARG A 285 13.48 4.27 -19.31
C ARG A 285 14.46 4.76 -20.38
N VAL A 286 14.90 6.02 -20.26
CA VAL A 286 15.77 6.69 -21.26
C VAL A 286 17.25 6.43 -21.00
N LEU A 287 17.64 6.18 -19.74
CA LEU A 287 19.01 5.79 -19.40
C LEU A 287 19.14 4.27 -19.62
N HIS A 288 20.15 3.85 -20.38
CA HIS A 288 20.46 2.44 -20.63
C HIS A 288 21.83 2.13 -20.01
N PHE A 289 21.87 1.31 -18.95
CA PHE A 289 23.13 0.97 -18.29
C PHE A 289 23.83 -0.18 -19.00
N LYS A 290 25.17 -0.17 -19.01
CA LYS A 290 26.00 -1.22 -19.63
C LYS A 290 25.80 -2.59 -18.97
N SER A 291 25.57 -2.60 -17.66
CA SER A 291 25.35 -3.80 -16.86
C SER A 291 24.44 -3.53 -15.65
N GLY A 292 23.99 -4.58 -14.99
CA GLY A 292 23.28 -4.47 -13.72
C GLY A 292 24.15 -3.90 -12.60
N ARG A 293 25.46 -4.19 -12.60
CA ARG A 293 26.45 -3.58 -11.68
C ARG A 293 26.54 -2.06 -11.85
N ASP A 294 26.57 -1.58 -13.09
CA ASP A 294 26.60 -0.14 -13.38
C ASP A 294 25.32 0.55 -12.91
N TRP A 295 24.17 -0.07 -13.14
CA TRP A 295 22.90 0.38 -12.62
C TRP A 295 22.87 0.40 -11.08
N MET A 296 23.33 -0.67 -10.42
CA MET A 296 23.36 -0.73 -8.95
C MET A 296 24.32 0.30 -8.34
N ALA A 297 25.47 0.55 -8.97
CA ALA A 297 26.39 1.60 -8.56
C ALA A 297 25.72 2.98 -8.68
N TYR A 298 25.04 3.25 -9.80
CA TYR A 298 24.25 4.47 -9.98
C TYR A 298 23.15 4.60 -8.92
N ASN A 299 22.39 3.54 -8.69
CA ASN A 299 21.29 3.52 -7.74
C ASN A 299 21.77 3.68 -6.29
N ARG A 300 22.97 3.22 -5.93
CA ARG A 300 23.57 3.52 -4.61
C ARG A 300 23.89 5.00 -4.46
N ASP A 301 24.45 5.62 -5.49
CA ASP A 301 24.94 6.99 -5.44
C ASP A 301 23.78 8.00 -5.49
N PHE A 302 22.79 7.76 -6.38
CA PHE A 302 21.71 8.72 -6.69
C PHE A 302 20.30 8.14 -6.57
N GLY A 303 20.16 6.85 -6.28
CA GLY A 303 18.86 6.19 -6.17
C GLY A 303 18.16 6.45 -4.84
N ARG A 304 16.83 6.27 -4.83
CA ARG A 304 16.00 6.44 -3.63
C ARG A 304 15.86 5.16 -2.81
N SER A 305 15.95 3.99 -3.45
CA SER A 305 15.64 2.70 -2.84
C SER A 305 16.70 1.66 -3.13
N ASP A 306 16.77 0.61 -2.32
CA ASP A 306 17.63 -0.55 -2.61
C ASP A 306 17.14 -1.32 -3.86
N PRO A 307 17.98 -2.17 -4.48
CA PRO A 307 17.63 -2.89 -5.70
C PRO A 307 16.37 -3.75 -5.63
N PHE A 308 16.10 -4.41 -4.49
CA PHE A 308 14.89 -5.23 -4.34
C PHE A 308 13.65 -4.34 -4.35
N THR A 309 13.68 -3.27 -3.57
CA THR A 309 12.59 -2.27 -3.54
C THR A 309 12.39 -1.58 -4.89
N ALA A 310 13.46 -1.28 -5.62
CA ALA A 310 13.35 -0.68 -6.96
C ALA A 310 12.64 -1.62 -7.95
N LEU A 311 12.93 -2.92 -7.88
CA LEU A 311 12.35 -3.92 -8.77
C LEU A 311 10.89 -4.21 -8.42
N ILE A 312 10.60 -4.63 -7.18
CA ILE A 312 9.25 -4.96 -6.72
C ILE A 312 8.36 -3.71 -6.69
N GLY A 313 8.90 -2.58 -6.25
CA GLY A 313 8.18 -1.31 -6.26
C GLY A 313 7.87 -0.79 -7.66
N GLY A 314 8.73 -1.09 -8.63
CA GLY A 314 8.47 -0.85 -10.04
C GLY A 314 7.26 -1.66 -10.55
N LEU A 315 7.22 -2.96 -10.26
CA LEU A 315 6.13 -3.86 -10.64
C LEU A 315 4.80 -3.49 -9.96
N HIS A 316 4.81 -3.33 -8.63
CA HIS A 316 3.64 -2.91 -7.86
C HIS A 316 3.16 -1.51 -8.25
N GLY A 317 4.09 -0.61 -8.58
CA GLY A 317 3.78 0.70 -9.15
C GLY A 317 3.07 0.59 -10.49
N MET A 318 3.55 -0.27 -11.40
CA MET A 318 2.90 -0.48 -12.69
C MET A 318 1.52 -1.15 -12.53
N ALA A 319 1.35 -2.07 -11.58
CA ALA A 319 0.05 -2.65 -11.24
C ALA A 319 -0.97 -1.58 -10.78
N ARG A 320 -0.55 -0.64 -9.91
CA ARG A 320 -1.39 0.49 -9.49
C ARG A 320 -1.77 1.40 -10.66
N ASP A 321 -0.87 1.63 -11.60
CA ASP A 321 -1.14 2.45 -12.77
C ASP A 321 -2.09 1.76 -13.74
N VAL A 322 -1.87 0.47 -14.02
CA VAL A 322 -2.76 -0.37 -14.81
C VAL A 322 -4.16 -0.37 -14.21
N ALA A 323 -4.29 -0.53 -12.89
CA ALA A 323 -5.58 -0.51 -12.22
C ALA A 323 -6.31 0.84 -12.38
N GLN A 324 -5.60 1.96 -12.20
CA GLN A 324 -6.16 3.30 -12.43
C GLN A 324 -6.58 3.49 -13.88
N MET A 325 -5.75 3.11 -14.84
CA MET A 325 -6.05 3.26 -16.27
C MET A 325 -7.17 2.35 -16.73
N ARG A 326 -7.23 1.12 -16.20
CA ARG A 326 -8.30 0.18 -16.49
C ARG A 326 -9.64 0.67 -15.97
N VAL A 327 -9.71 1.28 -14.78
CA VAL A 327 -10.99 1.71 -14.18
C VAL A 327 -11.41 3.11 -14.63
N LEU A 328 -10.46 4.06 -14.66
CA LEU A 328 -10.72 5.49 -14.86
C LEU A 328 -10.22 6.01 -16.22
N GLY A 329 -9.52 5.19 -17.01
CA GLY A 329 -9.02 5.56 -18.34
C GLY A 329 -7.61 6.17 -18.31
N PRO A 330 -7.07 6.52 -19.49
CA PRO A 330 -5.67 6.95 -19.64
C PRO A 330 -5.28 8.19 -18.81
N ASN A 331 -6.27 9.01 -18.44
CA ASN A 331 -6.13 10.10 -17.48
C ASN A 331 -7.12 9.88 -16.31
N PRO A 332 -6.68 9.23 -15.21
CA PRO A 332 -7.58 8.83 -14.14
C PRO A 332 -8.34 9.98 -13.46
N ARG A 333 -7.72 11.15 -13.31
CA ARG A 333 -8.35 12.32 -12.71
C ARG A 333 -9.49 12.86 -13.57
N MET A 334 -9.28 12.91 -14.89
CA MET A 334 -10.32 13.30 -15.84
C MET A 334 -11.42 12.26 -15.95
N GLY A 335 -11.09 10.97 -15.86
CA GLY A 335 -12.09 9.90 -15.82
C GLY A 335 -13.01 9.99 -14.61
N LEU A 336 -12.43 10.23 -13.42
CA LEU A 336 -13.21 10.43 -12.18
C LEU A 336 -14.08 11.70 -12.24
N GLU A 337 -13.55 12.78 -12.80
CA GLU A 337 -14.30 14.00 -13.04
C GLU A 337 -15.47 13.75 -14.00
N PHE A 338 -15.22 13.06 -15.12
CA PHE A 338 -16.27 12.67 -16.08
C PHE A 338 -17.36 11.82 -15.42
N ALA A 339 -17.01 10.82 -14.61
CA ALA A 339 -17.97 10.02 -13.87
C ALA A 339 -18.84 10.88 -12.93
N THR A 340 -18.22 11.84 -12.25
CA THR A 340 -18.93 12.80 -11.37
C THR A 340 -19.89 13.68 -12.18
N GLN A 341 -19.46 14.17 -13.35
CA GLN A 341 -20.29 14.99 -14.24
C GLN A 341 -21.46 14.21 -14.85
N VAL A 342 -21.26 12.94 -15.23
CA VAL A 342 -22.35 12.07 -15.70
C VAL A 342 -23.43 11.93 -14.62
N ALA A 343 -23.03 11.60 -13.39
CA ALA A 343 -23.97 11.49 -12.26
C ALA A 343 -24.67 12.83 -11.98
N THR A 344 -23.91 13.94 -11.97
CA THR A 344 -24.43 15.29 -11.71
C THR A 344 -25.47 15.66 -12.77
N LYS A 345 -25.14 15.49 -14.06
CA LYS A 345 -26.06 15.77 -15.17
C LYS A 345 -27.33 14.94 -15.05
N GLN A 346 -27.23 13.66 -14.69
CA GLN A 346 -28.40 12.80 -14.46
C GLN A 346 -29.28 13.29 -13.31
N ALA A 347 -28.69 13.70 -12.18
CA ALA A 347 -29.43 14.21 -11.03
C ALA A 347 -30.12 15.55 -11.35
N VAL A 348 -29.40 16.49 -11.97
CA VAL A 348 -29.92 17.81 -12.36
C VAL A 348 -31.07 17.69 -13.37
N LEU A 349 -30.91 16.88 -14.42
CA LEU A 349 -31.96 16.67 -15.42
C LEU A 349 -33.22 15.99 -14.86
N ARG A 350 -33.10 15.31 -13.70
CA ARG A 350 -34.22 14.71 -12.97
C ARG A 350 -34.77 15.60 -11.84
N GLY A 351 -34.23 16.81 -11.65
CA GLY A 351 -34.61 17.72 -10.57
C GLY A 351 -34.22 17.24 -9.17
N GLN A 352 -33.24 16.35 -9.04
CA GLN A 352 -32.82 15.73 -7.77
C GLN A 352 -31.64 16.49 -7.14
N PHE A 353 -31.86 17.73 -6.69
CA PHE A 353 -30.81 18.62 -6.18
C PHE A 353 -30.12 18.11 -4.89
N ASP A 354 -30.84 17.40 -4.01
CA ASP A 354 -30.22 16.76 -2.84
C ASP A 354 -29.23 15.66 -3.25
N LEU A 355 -29.57 14.89 -4.29
CA LEU A 355 -28.68 13.89 -4.85
C LEU A 355 -27.48 14.55 -5.53
N GLU A 356 -27.67 15.68 -6.22
CA GLU A 356 -26.59 16.48 -6.79
C GLU A 356 -25.57 16.89 -5.72
N GLY A 357 -26.03 17.47 -4.60
CA GLY A 357 -25.17 17.84 -3.49
C GLY A 357 -24.38 16.65 -2.92
N ARG A 358 -25.03 15.48 -2.79
CA ARG A 358 -24.37 14.24 -2.40
C ARG A 358 -23.34 13.76 -3.41
N ILE A 359 -23.65 13.81 -4.71
CA ILE A 359 -22.73 13.45 -5.80
C ILE A 359 -21.46 14.31 -5.72
N GLN A 360 -21.61 15.62 -5.55
CA GLN A 360 -20.47 16.54 -5.42
C GLN A 360 -19.63 16.25 -4.17
N ALA A 361 -20.27 15.92 -3.04
CA ALA A 361 -19.57 15.51 -1.84
C ALA A 361 -18.79 14.20 -2.02
N GLN A 362 -19.40 13.18 -2.63
CA GLN A 362 -18.73 11.90 -2.90
C GLN A 362 -17.64 12.04 -3.98
N GLY A 363 -17.83 12.88 -4.99
CA GLY A 363 -16.81 13.20 -5.99
C GLY A 363 -15.58 13.86 -5.38
N ARG A 364 -15.77 14.80 -4.45
CA ARG A 364 -14.65 15.39 -3.68
C ARG A 364 -13.92 14.34 -2.84
N LEU A 365 -14.66 13.50 -2.11
CA LEU A 365 -14.08 12.42 -1.32
C LEU A 365 -13.30 11.43 -2.21
N ALA A 366 -13.86 11.01 -3.34
CA ALA A 366 -13.23 10.09 -4.28
C ALA A 366 -11.94 10.68 -4.87
N LYS A 367 -11.91 12.00 -5.17
CA LYS A 367 -10.68 12.69 -5.59
C LYS A 367 -9.60 12.64 -4.51
N THR A 368 -9.97 12.83 -3.24
CA THR A 368 -9.04 12.70 -2.12
C THR A 368 -8.59 11.25 -1.92
N MET A 369 -9.48 10.27 -2.06
CA MET A 369 -9.10 8.85 -2.01
C MET A 369 -8.11 8.49 -3.13
N LEU A 370 -8.35 8.98 -4.34
CA LEU A 370 -7.44 8.80 -5.48
C LEU A 370 -6.09 9.46 -5.22
N SER A 371 -6.04 10.64 -4.59
CA SER A 371 -4.76 11.29 -4.25
C SER A 371 -3.97 10.55 -3.16
N HIS A 372 -4.65 9.87 -2.24
CA HIS A 372 -4.00 8.95 -1.29
C HIS A 372 -3.48 7.68 -1.96
N PHE A 373 -4.19 7.19 -2.98
CA PHE A 373 -3.81 5.99 -3.74
C PHE A 373 -2.64 6.24 -4.71
N ASP A 374 -2.69 7.33 -5.48
CA ASP A 374 -1.64 7.74 -6.42
C ASP A 374 -0.40 8.32 -5.69
N GLY A 375 -0.55 8.65 -4.41
CA GLY A 375 0.50 9.17 -3.53
C GLY A 375 0.70 10.68 -3.60
N SER A 376 -0.08 11.40 -4.41
CA SER A 376 0.00 12.86 -4.51
C SER A 376 -0.41 13.57 -3.22
N ALA A 377 -1.29 12.97 -2.41
CA ALA A 377 -1.62 13.45 -1.05
C ALA A 377 -0.45 13.34 -0.06
N ASN A 378 0.58 12.57 -0.41
CA ASN A 378 1.75 12.35 0.43
C ASN A 378 2.96 13.17 -0.04
N VAL A 379 2.85 14.04 -1.04
CA VAL A 379 3.96 14.93 -1.41
C VAL A 379 4.17 15.95 -0.29
N PRO A 380 5.35 15.98 0.37
CA PRO A 380 5.57 16.87 1.50
C PRO A 380 5.73 18.32 1.03
N GLU A 381 5.11 19.26 1.76
CA GLU A 381 5.40 20.70 1.62
C GLU A 381 6.81 21.01 2.12
N ASN A 382 7.18 20.44 3.27
CA ASN A 382 8.52 20.52 3.82
C ASN A 382 9.09 19.13 4.09
N ALA A 383 10.12 18.74 3.33
CA ALA A 383 10.72 17.41 3.42
C ALA A 383 11.42 17.16 4.77
N ALA A 384 12.01 18.18 5.39
CA ALA A 384 12.71 18.03 6.67
C ALA A 384 11.71 17.76 7.80
N TRP A 385 10.65 18.55 7.90
CA TRP A 385 9.57 18.35 8.87
C TRP A 385 8.86 17.01 8.65
N ALA A 386 8.54 16.66 7.40
CA ALA A 386 7.92 15.37 7.09
C ALA A 386 8.81 14.19 7.51
N SER A 387 10.13 14.28 7.26
CA SER A 387 11.09 13.26 7.66
C SER A 387 11.24 13.15 9.19
N PHE A 388 11.31 14.27 9.91
CA PHE A 388 11.40 14.30 11.37
C PHE A 388 10.16 13.66 12.02
N PHE A 389 8.97 14.11 11.64
CA PHE A 389 7.73 13.61 12.23
C PHE A 389 7.42 12.17 11.81
N GLY A 390 7.71 11.82 10.55
CA GLY A 390 7.63 10.43 10.08
C GLY A 390 8.58 9.52 10.85
N GLY A 391 9.84 9.92 11.01
CA GLY A 391 10.82 9.18 11.82
C GLY A 391 10.37 9.02 13.28
N THR A 392 9.82 10.08 13.88
CA THR A 392 9.26 10.04 15.24
C THR A 392 8.13 9.02 15.36
N ARG A 393 7.18 8.99 14.41
CA ARG A 393 6.10 8.01 14.41
C ARG A 393 6.58 6.58 14.18
N LYS A 394 7.64 6.36 13.41
CA LYS A 394 8.26 5.04 13.25
C LYS A 394 8.96 4.58 14.53
N VAL A 395 9.62 5.49 15.26
CA VAL A 395 10.13 5.21 16.61
C VAL A 395 8.99 4.87 17.56
N LEU A 396 7.91 5.64 17.59
CA LEU A 396 6.72 5.33 18.39
C LEU A 396 6.09 3.99 18.01
N THR A 397 6.05 3.65 16.73
CA THR A 397 5.61 2.33 16.25
C THR A 397 6.47 1.22 16.87
N SER A 398 7.80 1.41 16.87
CA SER A 398 8.75 0.44 17.44
C SER A 398 8.68 0.30 18.96
N THR A 399 8.19 1.32 19.68
CA THR A 399 8.06 1.30 21.15
C THR A 399 6.67 0.88 21.61
N LYS A 400 5.63 1.10 20.79
CA LYS A 400 4.23 0.84 21.20
C LYS A 400 3.62 -0.42 20.56
N LEU A 401 4.01 -0.83 19.35
CA LEU A 401 3.36 -1.94 18.64
C LEU A 401 4.00 -3.33 18.85
N GLY A 402 5.10 -3.45 19.60
CA GLY A 402 5.74 -4.76 19.83
C GLY A 402 4.86 -5.79 20.57
N SER A 403 3.81 -5.34 21.25
CA SER A 403 2.81 -6.20 21.92
C SER A 403 1.45 -6.23 21.20
N ALA A 404 1.37 -5.69 19.98
CA ALA A 404 0.12 -5.63 19.23
C ALA A 404 -0.42 -7.01 18.82
N LEU A 405 0.46 -8.03 18.67
CA LEU A 405 0.06 -9.42 18.42
C LEU A 405 -0.96 -9.91 19.45
N LEU A 406 -0.79 -9.58 20.73
CA LEU A 406 -1.70 -10.00 21.80
C LEU A 406 -3.11 -9.42 21.63
N SER A 407 -3.25 -8.32 20.88
CA SER A 407 -4.54 -7.72 20.53
C SER A 407 -5.12 -8.35 19.26
N ALA A 408 -4.27 -8.70 18.29
CA ALA A 408 -4.67 -9.24 16.99
C ALA A 408 -5.37 -10.61 17.06
N VAL A 409 -5.45 -11.24 18.23
CA VAL A 409 -6.31 -12.41 18.47
C VAL A 409 -7.79 -12.10 18.20
N THR A 410 -8.21 -10.83 18.33
CA THR A 410 -9.57 -10.39 18.01
C THR A 410 -9.92 -10.50 16.53
N ASP A 411 -8.92 -10.55 15.63
CA ASP A 411 -9.13 -10.72 14.19
C ASP A 411 -9.86 -12.04 13.88
N LYS A 412 -9.80 -13.03 14.79
CA LYS A 412 -10.55 -14.28 14.62
C LYS A 412 -12.06 -14.08 14.62
N ALA A 413 -12.58 -13.08 15.34
CA ALA A 413 -14.01 -12.76 15.30
C ALA A 413 -14.42 -12.18 13.94
N THR A 414 -13.61 -11.27 13.38
CA THR A 414 -13.89 -10.68 12.06
C THR A 414 -13.77 -11.72 10.96
N MET A 415 -12.76 -12.59 11.02
CA MET A 415 -12.62 -13.73 10.12
C MET A 415 -13.82 -14.68 10.19
N HIS A 416 -14.28 -15.00 11.40
CA HIS A 416 -15.45 -15.87 11.60
C HIS A 416 -16.70 -15.28 10.94
N MET A 417 -16.96 -13.99 11.16
CA MET A 417 -18.14 -13.33 10.59
C MET A 417 -18.02 -13.13 9.08
N ALA A 418 -16.82 -12.83 8.57
CA ALA A 418 -16.57 -12.70 7.14
C ALA A 418 -16.78 -14.05 6.41
N ALA A 419 -16.33 -15.16 7.00
CA ALA A 419 -16.56 -16.49 6.44
C ALA A 419 -18.05 -16.84 6.35
N LYS A 420 -18.80 -16.61 7.43
CA LYS A 420 -20.26 -16.80 7.42
C LYS A 420 -20.97 -15.93 6.38
N ALA A 421 -20.54 -14.69 6.20
CA ALA A 421 -21.16 -13.75 5.26
C ALA A 421 -21.09 -14.19 3.79
N VAL A 422 -20.21 -15.15 3.47
CA VAL A 422 -20.04 -15.69 2.11
C VAL A 422 -20.40 -17.18 2.01
N GLY A 423 -20.96 -17.77 3.08
CA GLY A 423 -21.37 -19.18 3.12
C GLY A 423 -20.29 -20.17 3.56
N MET A 424 -19.06 -19.72 3.85
CA MET A 424 -17.99 -20.62 4.30
C MET A 424 -18.20 -21.11 5.74
N ASN A 425 -17.67 -22.31 6.04
CA ASN A 425 -17.55 -22.76 7.42
C ASN A 425 -16.43 -21.97 8.13
N PRO A 426 -16.76 -21.15 9.14
CA PRO A 426 -15.76 -20.30 9.79
C PRO A 426 -14.72 -21.10 10.58
N TYR A 427 -15.05 -22.31 11.04
CA TYR A 427 -14.10 -23.16 11.78
C TYR A 427 -12.98 -23.65 10.86
N ASN A 428 -13.26 -23.93 9.59
CA ASN A 428 -12.23 -24.33 8.63
C ASN A 428 -11.17 -23.23 8.50
N VAL A 429 -11.58 -21.97 8.35
CA VAL A 429 -10.67 -20.82 8.27
C VAL A 429 -9.77 -20.72 9.51
N LEU A 430 -10.33 -20.92 10.70
CA LEU A 430 -9.55 -20.92 11.94
C LEU A 430 -8.55 -22.08 11.97
N THR A 431 -8.99 -23.30 11.62
CA THR A 431 -8.10 -24.47 11.59
C THR A 431 -6.99 -24.33 10.55
N THR A 432 -7.29 -23.86 9.34
CA THR A 432 -6.30 -23.65 8.27
C THR A 432 -5.30 -22.56 8.65
N SER A 433 -5.75 -21.50 9.33
CA SER A 433 -4.84 -20.52 9.92
C SER A 433 -3.87 -21.14 10.93
N THR A 434 -4.35 -22.01 11.84
CA THR A 434 -3.46 -22.72 12.78
C THR A 434 -2.48 -23.67 12.07
N LYS A 435 -2.95 -24.41 11.04
CA LYS A 435 -2.09 -25.28 10.22
C LYS A 435 -1.02 -24.48 9.48
N LEU A 436 -1.37 -23.33 8.91
CA LEU A 436 -0.43 -22.43 8.25
C LEU A 436 0.60 -21.86 9.21
N MET A 437 0.26 -21.61 10.48
CA MET A 437 1.23 -21.20 11.49
C MET A 437 2.17 -22.35 11.88
N ALA A 438 1.65 -23.57 12.03
CA ALA A 438 2.42 -24.72 12.50
C ALA A 438 3.23 -25.44 11.41
N SER A 439 2.76 -25.47 10.15
CA SER A 439 3.29 -26.35 9.09
C SER A 439 3.89 -25.60 7.92
N ALA A 440 5.19 -25.86 7.66
CA ALA A 440 5.85 -25.36 6.46
C ALA A 440 5.32 -26.02 5.17
N ALA A 441 4.83 -27.26 5.25
CA ALA A 441 4.24 -27.95 4.11
C ALA A 441 2.94 -27.26 3.66
N THR A 442 2.06 -26.91 4.60
CA THR A 442 0.82 -26.18 4.29
C THR A 442 1.13 -24.80 3.68
N ARG A 443 2.15 -24.09 4.19
CA ARG A 443 2.63 -22.84 3.57
C ARG A 443 3.21 -23.02 2.18
N ARG A 444 3.79 -24.18 1.87
CA ARG A 444 4.27 -24.52 0.52
C ARG A 444 3.09 -24.75 -0.43
N THR A 445 2.09 -25.50 0.01
CA THR A 445 0.84 -25.73 -0.75
C THR A 445 0.13 -24.40 -1.06
N ALA A 446 0.00 -23.52 -0.06
CA ALA A 446 -0.58 -22.19 -0.25
C ALA A 446 0.14 -21.40 -1.36
N ALA A 447 1.46 -21.44 -1.34
CA ALA A 447 2.29 -20.70 -2.28
C ALA A 447 2.27 -21.29 -3.70
N GLN A 448 2.12 -22.61 -3.85
CA GLN A 448 1.89 -23.24 -5.16
C GLN A 448 0.57 -22.78 -5.81
N MET A 449 -0.41 -22.38 -4.99
CA MET A 449 -1.65 -21.75 -5.44
C MET A 449 -1.50 -20.24 -5.71
N GLY A 450 -0.34 -19.64 -5.45
CA GLY A 450 -0.15 -18.19 -5.56
C GLY A 450 -0.47 -17.39 -4.30
N TYR A 451 -0.89 -18.03 -3.21
CA TYR A 451 -1.13 -17.35 -1.94
C TYR A 451 0.18 -17.31 -1.15
N ILE A 452 0.85 -16.15 -1.23
CA ILE A 452 2.07 -15.90 -0.48
C ILE A 452 1.91 -14.79 0.55
N ALA A 453 2.75 -14.85 1.58
CA ALA A 453 2.81 -13.86 2.65
C ALA A 453 3.19 -12.47 2.11
N ASP A 454 2.38 -11.45 2.41
CA ASP A 454 2.59 -10.06 1.97
C ASP A 454 3.95 -9.51 2.45
N THR A 455 4.49 -10.07 3.55
CA THR A 455 5.80 -9.69 4.09
C THR A 455 6.98 -10.11 3.22
N LEU A 456 6.80 -11.06 2.29
CA LEU A 456 7.87 -11.45 1.37
C LEU A 456 8.15 -10.39 0.31
N ALA A 457 7.11 -9.66 -0.11
CA ALA A 457 7.19 -8.52 -1.03
C ALA A 457 7.35 -7.17 -0.31
N ASP A 458 7.65 -7.19 1.00
CA ASP A 458 7.79 -5.97 1.78
C ASP A 458 9.05 -5.19 1.39
N MET A 459 8.85 -3.96 0.93
CA MET A 459 9.88 -3.01 0.50
C MET A 459 10.42 -2.16 1.66
N GLY A 460 10.41 -2.72 2.87
CA GLY A 460 10.75 -1.98 4.08
C GLY A 460 9.74 -0.89 4.38
N SER A 461 8.44 -1.13 4.16
CA SER A 461 7.37 -0.20 4.52
C SER A 461 6.26 -0.89 5.30
N THR A 462 6.60 -1.95 6.06
CA THR A 462 5.64 -2.75 6.83
C THR A 462 4.72 -1.88 7.69
N ALA A 463 5.28 -0.83 8.30
CA ALA A 463 4.53 0.11 9.13
C ALA A 463 3.53 0.95 8.30
N ALA A 464 3.82 1.25 7.04
CA ALA A 464 2.93 2.01 6.16
C ALA A 464 1.58 1.30 5.91
N ARG A 465 1.53 -0.04 6.02
CA ARG A 465 0.25 -0.79 5.94
C ARG A 465 -0.69 -0.49 7.12
N PHE A 466 -0.12 -0.10 8.26
CA PHE A 466 -0.86 0.25 9.48
C PHE A 466 -1.07 1.77 9.61
N THR A 467 -0.06 2.56 9.27
CA THR A 467 -0.04 4.02 9.52
C THR A 467 -0.26 4.87 8.27
N GLY A 468 -0.12 4.31 7.06
CA GLY A 468 -0.28 5.02 5.79
C GLY A 468 0.89 5.90 5.36
N GLU A 469 2.06 5.81 6.01
CA GLU A 469 3.17 6.77 5.86
C GLU A 469 4.41 6.23 5.12
N THR A 470 4.96 7.05 4.21
CA THR A 470 6.07 6.70 3.31
C THR A 470 7.31 7.59 3.43
N PHE A 471 7.28 8.62 4.30
CA PHE A 471 8.40 9.56 4.49
C PHE A 471 9.00 9.40 5.89
N ALA A 472 9.99 8.53 6.01
CA ALA A 472 10.77 8.38 7.25
C ALA A 472 12.24 8.05 6.92
N PRO A 473 13.18 8.41 7.81
CA PRO A 473 14.56 7.96 7.73
C PRO A 473 14.64 6.43 7.70
N GLU A 474 15.49 5.89 6.83
CA GLU A 474 15.61 4.44 6.57
C GLU A 474 15.85 3.62 7.86
N ILE A 475 16.66 4.13 8.78
CA ILE A 475 16.94 3.45 10.07
C ILE A 475 15.66 3.31 10.90
N THR A 476 14.87 4.37 11.01
CA THR A 476 13.61 4.36 11.78
C THR A 476 12.58 3.45 11.13
N GLU A 477 12.56 3.40 9.80
CA GLU A 477 11.69 2.51 9.05
C GLU A 477 12.05 1.03 9.31
N ARG A 478 13.34 0.67 9.16
CA ARG A 478 13.84 -0.68 9.46
C ARG A 478 13.55 -1.10 10.89
N LEU A 479 13.71 -0.19 11.85
CA LEU A 479 13.43 -0.41 13.27
C LEU A 479 11.95 -0.75 13.52
N SER A 480 11.04 0.03 12.94
CA SER A 480 9.60 -0.22 13.05
C SER A 480 9.21 -1.53 12.37
N GLY A 481 9.72 -1.81 11.17
CA GLY A 481 9.50 -3.06 10.45
C GLY A 481 10.04 -4.28 11.20
N ALA A 482 11.25 -4.17 11.77
CA ALA A 482 11.83 -5.22 12.59
C ALA A 482 10.98 -5.51 13.84
N THR A 483 10.47 -4.46 14.51
CA THR A 483 9.57 -4.63 15.66
C THR A 483 8.31 -5.42 15.27
N LEU A 484 7.67 -5.05 14.15
CA LEU A 484 6.46 -5.72 13.68
C LEU A 484 6.72 -7.19 13.30
N ARG A 485 7.84 -7.49 12.65
CA ARG A 485 8.23 -8.86 12.31
C ARG A 485 8.61 -9.69 13.54
N LEU A 486 9.45 -9.15 14.43
CA LEU A 486 9.89 -9.82 15.66
C LEU A 486 8.74 -10.05 16.65
N SER A 487 7.75 -9.15 16.68
CA SER A 487 6.55 -9.35 17.51
C SER A 487 5.71 -10.55 17.09
N GLY A 488 5.90 -11.05 15.87
CA GLY A 488 5.07 -12.08 15.25
C GLY A 488 3.79 -11.55 14.60
N LEU A 489 3.47 -10.25 14.75
CA LEU A 489 2.25 -9.66 14.19
C LEU A 489 2.18 -9.83 12.67
N SER A 490 3.27 -9.53 11.96
CA SER A 490 3.30 -9.65 10.50
C SER A 490 3.07 -11.09 10.02
N PHE A 491 3.65 -12.07 10.72
CA PHE A 491 3.42 -13.49 10.43
C PHE A 491 1.97 -13.89 10.72
N TRP A 492 1.41 -13.45 11.86
CA TRP A 492 0.02 -13.71 12.23
C TRP A 492 -0.97 -13.19 11.18
N THR A 493 -0.82 -11.93 10.77
CA THR A 493 -1.65 -11.32 9.73
C THR A 493 -1.54 -12.07 8.41
N ASP A 494 -0.32 -12.38 7.95
CA ASP A 494 -0.11 -13.07 6.67
C ASP A 494 -0.73 -14.48 6.65
N MET A 495 -0.59 -15.24 7.75
CA MET A 495 -1.20 -16.57 7.85
C MET A 495 -2.72 -16.50 7.92
N ASN A 496 -3.30 -15.49 8.57
CA ASN A 496 -4.75 -15.28 8.57
C ASN A 496 -5.29 -14.95 7.19
N LYS A 497 -4.60 -14.07 6.45
CA LYS A 497 -5.00 -13.73 5.07
C LYS A 497 -4.91 -14.93 4.15
N THR A 498 -3.79 -15.65 4.20
CA THR A 498 -3.57 -16.87 3.42
C THR A 498 -4.63 -17.92 3.74
N ALA A 499 -4.99 -18.10 5.02
CA ALA A 499 -6.02 -19.06 5.43
C ALA A 499 -7.38 -18.73 4.82
N PHE A 500 -7.80 -17.46 4.89
CA PHE A 500 -9.07 -17.04 4.31
C PHE A 500 -9.10 -17.25 2.80
N GLN A 501 -8.03 -16.89 2.09
CA GLN A 501 -7.92 -17.11 0.64
C GLN A 501 -7.96 -18.59 0.26
N MET A 502 -7.22 -19.44 0.99
CA MET A 502 -7.22 -20.90 0.76
C MET A 502 -8.61 -21.50 0.98
N GLU A 503 -9.29 -21.15 2.06
CA GLU A 503 -10.64 -21.64 2.33
C GLU A 503 -11.67 -21.11 1.33
N PHE A 504 -11.54 -19.87 0.87
CA PHE A 504 -12.41 -19.36 -0.18
C PHE A 504 -12.23 -20.14 -1.49
N ALA A 505 -10.99 -20.41 -1.89
CA ALA A 505 -10.70 -21.24 -3.06
C ALA A 505 -11.16 -22.70 -2.90
N GLY A 506 -11.06 -23.25 -1.68
CA GLY A 506 -11.59 -24.57 -1.35
C GLY A 506 -13.11 -24.61 -1.45
N PHE A 507 -13.79 -23.62 -0.86
CA PHE A 507 -15.24 -23.51 -0.88
C PHE A 507 -15.81 -23.32 -2.30
N MET A 508 -15.10 -22.58 -3.17
CA MET A 508 -15.46 -22.52 -4.59
C MET A 508 -15.30 -23.89 -5.28
N ALA A 509 -14.25 -24.64 -4.96
CA ALA A 509 -14.07 -25.99 -5.50
C ALA A 509 -15.14 -26.98 -4.99
N GLU A 510 -15.58 -26.86 -3.73
CA GLU A 510 -16.68 -27.65 -3.15
C GLU A 510 -18.02 -27.43 -3.86
N ASN A 511 -18.21 -26.28 -4.50
CA ASN A 511 -19.43 -25.93 -5.26
C ASN A 511 -19.29 -26.21 -6.77
N ALA A 512 -18.12 -26.65 -7.24
CA ALA A 512 -17.81 -26.73 -8.67
C ALA A 512 -18.55 -27.85 -9.43
N ASP A 513 -19.17 -28.78 -8.70
CA ASP A 513 -20.02 -29.83 -9.24
C ASP A 513 -21.39 -29.32 -9.74
N ARG A 514 -21.75 -28.07 -9.39
CA ARG A 514 -23.04 -27.45 -9.68
C ARG A 514 -22.94 -26.30 -10.68
N ALA A 515 -24.05 -26.04 -11.36
CA ALA A 515 -24.21 -24.82 -12.16
C ALA A 515 -24.27 -23.59 -11.25
N LEU A 516 -23.91 -22.41 -11.76
CA LEU A 516 -23.86 -21.16 -10.96
C LEU A 516 -25.20 -20.85 -10.27
N ALA A 517 -26.33 -21.22 -10.87
CA ALA A 517 -27.64 -21.03 -10.27
C ALA A 517 -27.85 -21.87 -8.99
N ASP A 518 -27.16 -23.00 -8.87
CA ASP A 518 -27.40 -24.04 -7.86
C ASP A 518 -26.28 -24.14 -6.79
N ILE A 519 -25.29 -23.26 -6.84
CA ILE A 519 -24.27 -23.13 -5.78
C ILE A 519 -24.84 -22.41 -4.55
N ASP A 520 -24.06 -22.36 -3.46
CA ASP A 520 -24.44 -21.58 -2.27
C ASP A 520 -24.89 -20.15 -2.64
N PRO A 521 -26.08 -19.70 -2.18
CA PRO A 521 -26.64 -18.40 -2.57
C PRO A 521 -25.75 -17.20 -2.22
N LEU A 522 -24.98 -17.27 -1.11
CA LEU A 522 -24.09 -16.19 -0.70
C LEU A 522 -22.84 -16.16 -1.59
N LEU A 523 -22.29 -17.32 -1.94
CA LEU A 523 -21.20 -17.41 -2.92
C LEU A 523 -21.65 -16.88 -4.28
N ARG A 524 -22.82 -17.32 -4.76
CA ARG A 524 -23.40 -16.85 -6.03
C ARG A 524 -23.50 -15.32 -6.08
N GLN A 525 -24.03 -14.70 -5.02
CA GLN A 525 -24.13 -13.24 -4.93
C GLN A 525 -22.76 -12.53 -4.94
N VAL A 526 -21.71 -13.13 -4.39
CA VAL A 526 -20.36 -12.57 -4.45
C VAL A 526 -19.82 -12.64 -5.89
N LEU A 527 -19.98 -13.77 -6.57
CA LEU A 527 -19.52 -13.98 -7.94
C LEU A 527 -20.28 -13.09 -8.93
N GLU A 528 -21.62 -13.07 -8.87
CA GLU A 528 -22.48 -12.27 -9.75
C GLU A 528 -22.24 -10.77 -9.59
N ARG A 529 -21.98 -10.27 -8.37
CA ARG A 529 -21.61 -8.86 -8.14
C ARG A 529 -20.34 -8.45 -8.86
N ARG A 530 -19.43 -9.41 -9.11
CA ARG A 530 -18.21 -9.23 -9.89
C ARG A 530 -18.40 -9.57 -11.36
N GLY A 531 -19.65 -9.72 -11.80
CA GLY A 531 -20.05 -10.00 -13.17
C GLY A 531 -19.69 -11.41 -13.63
N ILE A 532 -19.33 -12.34 -12.73
CA ILE A 532 -19.04 -13.72 -13.10
C ILE A 532 -20.35 -14.37 -13.53
N SER A 533 -20.45 -14.64 -14.83
CA SER A 533 -21.62 -15.24 -15.46
C SER A 533 -21.63 -16.77 -15.32
N ALA A 534 -22.73 -17.41 -15.70
CA ALA A 534 -22.79 -18.87 -15.76
C ALA A 534 -21.72 -19.45 -16.71
N ALA A 535 -21.48 -18.80 -17.85
CA ALA A 535 -20.44 -19.20 -18.79
C ALA A 535 -19.02 -19.04 -18.20
N ASP A 536 -18.77 -17.97 -17.47
CA ASP A 536 -17.50 -17.78 -16.75
C ASP A 536 -17.31 -18.88 -15.69
N TRP A 537 -18.36 -19.19 -14.93
CA TRP A 537 -18.34 -20.23 -13.91
C TRP A 537 -18.04 -21.61 -14.51
N ASP A 538 -18.63 -21.92 -15.67
CA ASP A 538 -18.35 -23.17 -16.39
C ASP A 538 -16.86 -23.32 -16.77
N GLN A 539 -16.17 -22.23 -17.09
CA GLN A 539 -14.73 -22.23 -17.35
C GLN A 539 -13.90 -22.39 -16.07
N LEU A 540 -14.33 -21.75 -14.98
CA LEU A 540 -13.64 -21.80 -13.68
C LEU A 540 -13.76 -23.17 -13.01
N ARG A 541 -14.93 -23.81 -13.13
CA ARG A 541 -15.23 -25.09 -12.47
C ARG A 541 -14.67 -26.32 -13.18
N ASN A 542 -13.88 -26.14 -14.24
CA ASN A 542 -13.22 -27.25 -14.94
C ASN A 542 -12.24 -27.98 -14.00
N PRO A 543 -12.45 -29.28 -13.69
CA PRO A 543 -11.58 -30.02 -12.77
C PRO A 543 -10.12 -30.15 -13.24
N ALA A 544 -9.85 -30.00 -14.54
CA ALA A 544 -8.50 -30.08 -15.10
C ALA A 544 -7.64 -28.86 -14.80
N THR A 545 -8.24 -27.73 -14.43
CA THR A 545 -7.56 -26.46 -14.13
C THR A 545 -7.62 -26.09 -12.64
N MET A 546 -8.18 -26.97 -11.80
CA MET A 546 -8.15 -26.82 -10.34
C MET A 546 -6.83 -27.32 -9.77
N PHE A 547 -6.34 -26.62 -8.75
CA PHE A 547 -5.18 -27.05 -8.02
C PHE A 547 -5.54 -28.26 -7.14
N ARG A 548 -4.71 -29.32 -7.21
CA ARG A 548 -4.82 -30.49 -6.33
C ARG A 548 -3.62 -30.56 -5.41
N ALA A 549 -3.87 -30.49 -4.12
CA ALA A 549 -2.85 -30.64 -3.09
C ALA A 549 -2.47 -32.12 -2.90
N ASP A 550 -1.29 -32.37 -2.34
CA ASP A 550 -0.77 -33.73 -2.08
C ASP A 550 -1.69 -34.58 -1.19
N ASN A 551 -2.49 -33.94 -0.35
CA ASN A 551 -3.48 -34.60 0.53
C ASN A 551 -4.84 -34.83 -0.16
N GLY A 552 -4.95 -34.60 -1.47
CA GLY A 552 -6.17 -34.79 -2.26
C GLY A 552 -7.14 -33.62 -2.24
N ALA A 553 -6.90 -32.57 -1.45
CA ALA A 553 -7.78 -31.39 -1.42
C ALA A 553 -7.69 -30.61 -2.75
N THR A 554 -8.84 -30.16 -3.25
CA THR A 554 -8.99 -29.38 -4.48
C THR A 554 -9.27 -27.92 -4.20
N PHE A 555 -8.68 -27.03 -4.99
CA PHE A 555 -8.83 -25.58 -4.81
C PHE A 555 -8.98 -24.87 -6.16
N MET A 556 -9.93 -23.95 -6.23
CA MET A 556 -10.10 -23.05 -7.35
C MET A 556 -9.28 -21.77 -7.12
N SER A 557 -7.96 -21.86 -7.32
CA SER A 557 -7.08 -20.69 -7.22
C SER A 557 -7.10 -19.87 -8.52
N PRO A 558 -7.32 -18.54 -8.48
CA PRO A 558 -7.34 -17.71 -9.68
C PRO A 558 -6.01 -17.73 -10.46
N LEU A 559 -4.88 -17.63 -9.76
CA LEU A 559 -3.57 -17.63 -10.40
C LEU A 559 -3.23 -19.01 -10.98
N HIS A 560 -3.53 -20.08 -10.23
CA HIS A 560 -3.30 -21.42 -10.73
C HIS A 560 -4.14 -21.68 -11.99
N TRP A 561 -5.43 -21.34 -11.96
CA TRP A 561 -6.32 -21.46 -13.11
C TRP A 561 -5.81 -20.66 -14.31
N LEU A 562 -5.39 -19.40 -14.12
CA LEU A 562 -4.86 -18.54 -15.19
C LEU A 562 -3.66 -19.19 -15.91
N ASN A 563 -2.77 -19.83 -15.15
CA ASN A 563 -1.55 -20.45 -15.68
C ASN A 563 -1.77 -21.83 -16.33
N HIS A 564 -2.91 -22.49 -16.08
CA HIS A 564 -3.19 -23.85 -16.56
C HIS A 564 -4.37 -23.94 -17.54
N GLN A 565 -5.18 -22.90 -17.65
CA GLN A 565 -6.27 -22.85 -18.63
C GLN A 565 -5.71 -22.70 -20.07
N SER A 566 -6.36 -23.35 -21.03
CA SER A 566 -6.06 -23.23 -22.46
C SER A 566 -7.30 -22.99 -23.33
N ALA A 567 -8.47 -22.87 -22.71
CA ALA A 567 -9.76 -22.77 -23.38
C ALA A 567 -10.08 -21.33 -23.82
N MET A 568 -9.47 -20.32 -23.19
CA MET A 568 -9.78 -18.92 -23.42
C MET A 568 -8.57 -18.14 -23.93
N PRO A 569 -8.77 -17.11 -24.78
CA PRO A 569 -7.72 -16.17 -25.12
C PRO A 569 -7.10 -15.55 -23.87
N ALA A 570 -5.77 -15.37 -23.86
CA ALA A 570 -5.04 -14.95 -22.68
C ALA A 570 -5.58 -13.66 -22.03
N ALA A 571 -6.01 -12.69 -22.83
CA ALA A 571 -6.57 -11.42 -22.32
C ALA A 571 -7.93 -11.61 -21.62
N GLU A 572 -8.78 -12.50 -22.12
CA GLU A 572 -10.08 -12.80 -21.53
C GLU A 572 -9.92 -13.62 -20.26
N ALA A 573 -9.02 -14.61 -20.26
CA ALA A 573 -8.67 -15.39 -19.08
C ALA A 573 -8.09 -14.50 -17.98
N GLU A 574 -7.15 -13.62 -18.32
CA GLU A 574 -6.60 -12.61 -17.40
C GLU A 574 -7.71 -11.73 -16.80
N GLY A 575 -8.66 -11.29 -17.63
CA GLY A 575 -9.84 -10.55 -17.18
C GLY A 575 -10.70 -11.32 -16.16
N LEU A 576 -10.98 -12.60 -16.43
CA LEU A 576 -11.77 -13.47 -15.55
C LEU A 576 -11.04 -13.79 -14.24
N ALA A 577 -9.75 -14.15 -14.31
CA ALA A 577 -8.91 -14.41 -13.15
C ALA A 577 -8.84 -13.19 -12.20
N LEU A 578 -8.69 -11.99 -12.76
CA LEU A 578 -8.68 -10.75 -11.98
C LEU A 578 -10.04 -10.46 -11.32
N ARG A 579 -11.16 -10.71 -12.01
CA ARG A 579 -12.51 -10.56 -11.41
C ARG A 579 -12.71 -11.54 -10.24
N LEU A 580 -12.26 -12.78 -10.40
CA LEU A 580 -12.30 -13.77 -9.34
C LEU A 580 -11.39 -13.40 -8.17
N GLN A 581 -10.15 -12.95 -8.42
CA GLN A 581 -9.23 -12.51 -7.39
C GLN A 581 -9.78 -11.27 -6.64
N MET A 582 -10.39 -10.30 -7.33
CA MET A 582 -11.07 -9.17 -6.69
C MET A 582 -12.21 -9.63 -5.77
N ALA A 583 -12.99 -10.63 -6.19
CA ALA A 583 -14.04 -11.21 -5.36
C ALA A 583 -13.47 -11.75 -4.02
N ILE A 584 -12.30 -12.40 -4.07
CA ILE A 584 -11.60 -12.91 -2.88
C ILE A 584 -11.05 -11.75 -2.03
N GLU A 585 -10.32 -10.80 -2.62
CA GLU A 585 -9.68 -9.69 -1.87
C GLU A 585 -10.72 -8.82 -1.14
N GLU A 586 -11.88 -8.60 -1.74
CA GLU A 586 -12.93 -7.81 -1.10
C GLU A 586 -13.53 -8.47 0.12
N GLN A 587 -13.67 -9.81 0.11
CA GLN A 587 -14.11 -10.54 1.30
C GLN A 587 -12.98 -10.64 2.33
N LEU A 588 -11.73 -10.71 1.86
CA LEU A 588 -10.55 -10.71 2.72
C LEU A 588 -10.42 -9.40 3.51
N GLU A 589 -10.73 -8.24 2.92
CA GLU A 589 -10.69 -6.95 3.61
C GLU A 589 -11.67 -6.88 4.80
N PHE A 590 -12.79 -7.62 4.75
CA PHE A 590 -13.67 -7.77 5.93
C PHE A 590 -13.12 -8.73 6.97
N ALA A 591 -12.43 -9.78 6.53
CA ALA A 591 -11.89 -10.82 7.40
C ALA A 591 -10.69 -10.31 8.21
N VAL A 592 -9.74 -9.64 7.54
CA VAL A 592 -8.52 -9.09 8.11
C VAL A 592 -8.40 -7.62 7.67
N PRO A 593 -9.05 -6.69 8.38
CA PRO A 593 -9.11 -5.29 7.98
C PRO A 593 -7.75 -4.63 7.86
N THR A 594 -7.60 -3.77 6.85
CA THR A 594 -6.43 -2.88 6.69
C THR A 594 -6.90 -1.42 6.70
N ALA A 595 -5.96 -0.46 6.66
CA ALA A 595 -6.30 0.95 6.64
C ALA A 595 -6.96 1.36 5.30
N SER A 596 -8.29 1.55 5.31
CA SER A 596 -9.09 1.98 4.17
C SER A 596 -8.63 3.32 3.58
N LEU A 597 -8.69 3.46 2.24
CA LEU A 597 -8.47 4.74 1.55
C LEU A 597 -9.52 5.75 1.97
N GLU A 598 -10.76 5.32 2.13
CA GLU A 598 -11.86 6.19 2.52
C GLU A 598 -11.72 6.69 3.96
N GLY A 599 -11.30 5.83 4.89
CA GLY A 599 -11.02 6.22 6.28
C GLY A 599 -9.90 7.25 6.37
N ARG A 600 -8.80 7.05 5.64
CA ARG A 600 -7.72 8.05 5.50
C ARG A 600 -8.23 9.33 4.82
N ALA A 601 -9.01 9.14 3.76
CA ALA A 601 -9.90 10.08 3.09
C ALA A 601 -10.50 11.13 4.03
N ARG A 602 -11.33 10.62 4.93
CA ARG A 602 -12.12 11.42 5.86
C ARG A 602 -11.33 12.00 7.01
N LEU A 603 -10.39 11.24 7.56
CA LEU A 603 -9.65 11.64 8.75
C LEU A 603 -8.53 12.64 8.42
N GLN A 604 -7.79 12.41 7.34
CA GLN A 604 -6.59 13.19 6.99
C GLN A 604 -6.87 14.22 5.88
N GLY A 605 -7.97 14.06 5.13
CA GLY A 605 -8.28 14.94 4.00
C GLY A 605 -7.13 14.96 2.99
N SER A 606 -6.86 16.14 2.45
CA SER A 606 -5.70 16.41 1.58
C SER A 606 -4.55 17.10 2.33
N ALA A 607 -4.51 17.06 3.67
CA ALA A 607 -3.48 17.73 4.44
C ALA A 607 -2.10 17.19 4.02
N ALA A 608 -1.21 18.06 3.53
CA ALA A 608 0.10 17.65 3.04
C ALA A 608 1.05 17.34 4.22
N PRO A 609 1.94 16.34 4.09
CA PRO A 609 3.03 16.12 5.05
C PRO A 609 3.97 17.34 5.11
N GLY A 610 4.64 17.51 6.24
CA GLY A 610 5.59 18.60 6.48
C GLY A 610 4.98 19.90 6.98
N THR A 611 3.65 20.01 7.08
CA THR A 611 2.97 21.10 7.79
C THR A 611 2.69 20.70 9.23
N PHE A 612 2.79 21.63 10.19
CA PHE A 612 2.53 21.29 11.60
C PHE A 612 1.13 20.68 11.81
N ALA A 613 0.10 21.28 11.21
CA ALA A 613 -1.28 20.77 11.29
C ALA A 613 -1.43 19.39 10.62
N GLY A 614 -0.84 19.19 9.44
CA GLY A 614 -0.87 17.91 8.73
C GLY A 614 -0.11 16.80 9.47
N GLU A 615 0.99 17.14 10.14
CA GLU A 615 1.78 16.20 10.93
C GLU A 615 1.10 15.83 12.25
N LEU A 616 0.43 16.78 12.91
CA LEU A 616 -0.39 16.50 14.09
C LEU A 616 -1.58 15.59 13.72
N LEU A 617 -2.24 15.85 12.60
CA LEU A 617 -3.36 15.04 12.13
C LEU A 617 -2.94 13.61 11.76
N ARG A 618 -1.80 13.42 11.08
CA ARG A 618 -1.25 12.08 10.80
C ARG A 618 -0.90 11.34 12.09
N SER A 619 -0.26 12.04 13.03
CA SER A 619 0.13 11.46 14.31
C SER A 619 -1.07 11.02 15.16
N THR A 620 -2.16 11.79 15.16
CA THR A 620 -3.40 11.42 15.89
C THR A 620 -4.15 10.27 15.20
N THR A 621 -4.06 10.17 13.88
CA THR A 621 -4.83 9.20 13.09
C THR A 621 -4.12 7.87 12.87
N MET A 622 -2.79 7.78 13.03
CA MET A 622 -2.01 6.57 12.72
C MET A 622 -2.45 5.30 13.46
N PHE A 623 -2.98 5.41 14.69
CA PHE A 623 -3.51 4.26 15.45
C PHE A 623 -5.05 4.16 15.38
N LYS A 624 -5.73 5.18 14.87
CA LYS A 624 -7.20 5.21 14.74
C LYS A 624 -7.68 4.74 13.37
N SER A 625 -6.83 4.76 12.36
CA SER A 625 -7.11 4.34 10.98
C SER A 625 -7.66 2.92 10.89
N PHE A 626 -7.05 1.97 11.61
CA PHE A 626 -7.49 0.57 11.66
C PHE A 626 -8.86 0.44 12.32
N ALA A 627 -9.05 1.04 13.49
CA ALA A 627 -10.32 0.99 14.21
C ALA A 627 -11.47 1.60 13.38
N LEU A 628 -11.21 2.70 12.67
CA LEU A 628 -12.19 3.30 11.76
C LEU A 628 -12.51 2.38 10.58
N SER A 629 -11.50 1.74 9.98
CA SER A 629 -11.68 0.85 8.83
C SER A 629 -12.49 -0.39 9.22
N LEU A 630 -12.17 -0.99 10.36
CA LEU A 630 -12.98 -2.06 10.96
C LEU A 630 -14.42 -1.60 11.17
N THR A 631 -14.62 -0.46 11.85
CA THR A 631 -15.95 0.07 12.17
C THR A 631 -16.78 0.33 10.91
N LEU A 632 -16.22 1.03 9.91
CA LEU A 632 -16.90 1.30 8.64
C LEU A 632 -17.27 0.01 7.90
N GLY A 633 -16.36 -0.96 7.87
CA GLY A 633 -16.61 -2.26 7.26
C GLY A 633 -17.75 -3.02 7.95
N GLN A 634 -17.76 -3.05 9.29
CA GLN A 634 -18.82 -3.73 10.04
C GLN A 634 -20.18 -3.05 9.90
N ILE A 635 -20.23 -1.71 9.96
CA ILE A 635 -21.48 -0.95 9.73
C ILE A 635 -22.06 -1.25 8.35
N ARG A 636 -21.22 -1.29 7.31
CA ARG A 636 -21.64 -1.61 5.95
C ARG A 636 -22.19 -3.02 5.83
N ARG A 637 -21.49 -3.99 6.42
CA ARG A 637 -21.94 -5.38 6.42
C ARG A 637 -23.30 -5.52 7.10
N VAL A 638 -23.49 -4.89 8.26
CA VAL A 638 -24.79 -4.89 8.96
C VAL A 638 -25.85 -4.20 8.10
N ALA A 639 -25.55 -3.04 7.51
CA ALA A 639 -26.49 -2.33 6.65
C ALA A 639 -26.92 -3.15 5.42
N ALA A 640 -26.02 -3.97 4.88
CA ALA A 640 -26.25 -4.84 3.71
C ALA A 640 -27.15 -6.05 4.01
N LEU A 641 -27.35 -6.43 5.28
CA LEU A 641 -28.20 -7.56 5.64
C LEU A 641 -29.69 -7.24 5.39
N PRO A 642 -30.48 -8.19 4.89
CA PRO A 642 -31.83 -7.92 4.39
C PRO A 642 -32.85 -7.68 5.51
N THR A 643 -32.77 -8.44 6.61
CA THR A 643 -33.77 -8.38 7.69
C THR A 643 -33.21 -7.78 8.97
N LEU A 644 -34.08 -7.16 9.79
CA LEU A 644 -33.70 -6.66 11.12
C LEU A 644 -33.20 -7.80 12.02
N LYS A 645 -33.78 -9.00 11.90
CA LYS A 645 -33.33 -10.19 12.63
C LYS A 645 -31.89 -10.56 12.29
N ASP A 646 -31.52 -10.54 11.02
CA ASP A 646 -30.15 -10.84 10.58
C ASP A 646 -29.18 -9.78 11.07
N LYS A 647 -29.56 -8.50 11.01
CA LYS A 647 -28.79 -7.37 11.55
C LYS A 647 -28.51 -7.56 13.04
N LEU A 648 -29.55 -7.85 13.82
CA LEU A 648 -29.45 -8.08 15.26
C LEU A 648 -28.59 -9.31 15.57
N THR A 649 -28.80 -10.41 14.85
CA THR A 649 -28.05 -11.66 15.04
C THR A 649 -26.56 -11.47 14.73
N TYR A 650 -26.24 -10.82 13.60
CA TYR A 650 -24.86 -10.50 13.23
C TYR A 650 -24.19 -9.62 14.28
N SER A 651 -24.88 -8.56 14.71
CA SER A 651 -24.35 -7.59 15.66
C SER A 651 -24.10 -8.23 17.03
N ALA A 652 -25.04 -9.05 17.50
CA ALA A 652 -24.90 -9.80 18.74
C ALA A 652 -23.75 -10.82 18.70
N GLN A 653 -23.64 -11.59 17.61
CA GLN A 653 -22.54 -12.55 17.44
C GLN A 653 -21.18 -11.86 17.38
N MET A 654 -21.09 -10.75 16.64
CA MET A 654 -19.86 -9.97 16.57
C MET A 654 -19.50 -9.37 17.94
N ALA A 655 -20.45 -8.73 18.62
CA ALA A 655 -20.22 -8.15 19.95
C ALA A 655 -19.77 -9.20 20.96
N ALA A 656 -20.41 -10.38 20.97
CA ALA A 656 -20.00 -11.49 21.82
C ALA A 656 -18.59 -12.01 21.48
N GLY A 657 -18.29 -12.19 20.19
CA GLY A 657 -16.97 -12.63 19.74
C GLY A 657 -15.86 -11.64 20.10
N LEU A 658 -16.09 -10.34 19.89
CA LEU A 658 -15.15 -9.28 20.26
C LEU A 658 -15.01 -9.15 21.78
N PHE A 659 -16.07 -9.34 22.55
CA PHE A 659 -16.00 -9.35 24.01
C PHE A 659 -15.13 -10.51 24.52
N ILE A 660 -15.40 -11.74 24.06
CA ILE A 660 -14.65 -12.93 24.49
C ILE A 660 -13.17 -12.80 24.10
N LEU A 661 -12.88 -12.50 22.83
CA LEU A 661 -11.50 -12.39 22.36
C LEU A 661 -10.79 -11.14 22.91
N GLY A 662 -11.54 -10.06 23.17
CA GLY A 662 -11.05 -8.89 23.89
C GLY A 662 -10.64 -9.25 25.32
N GLY A 663 -11.42 -10.09 25.99
CA GLY A 663 -11.08 -10.65 27.30
C GLY A 663 -9.81 -11.50 27.28
N VAL A 664 -9.67 -12.38 26.28
CA VAL A 664 -8.44 -13.17 26.07
C VAL A 664 -7.24 -12.23 25.86
N ALA A 665 -7.37 -11.20 25.02
CA ALA A 665 -6.33 -10.21 24.80
C ALA A 665 -5.96 -9.43 26.08
N VAL A 666 -6.93 -9.12 26.96
CA VAL A 666 -6.66 -8.53 28.27
C VAL A 666 -5.80 -9.46 29.12
N GLN A 667 -6.15 -10.74 29.21
CA GLN A 667 -5.38 -11.70 30.02
C GLN A 667 -3.96 -11.89 29.49
N LEU A 668 -3.79 -12.08 28.18
CA LEU A 668 -2.47 -12.20 27.56
C LEU A 668 -1.61 -10.96 27.84
N LYS A 669 -2.20 -9.76 27.81
CA LYS A 669 -1.50 -8.50 28.11
C LYS A 669 -1.11 -8.38 29.58
N GLU A 670 -1.89 -8.90 30.51
CA GLU A 670 -1.50 -8.89 31.92
C GLU A 670 -0.33 -9.84 32.16
N ILE A 671 -0.40 -11.06 31.62
CA ILE A 671 0.70 -12.04 31.68
C ILE A 671 1.98 -11.42 31.10
N ALA A 672 1.93 -10.85 29.89
CA ALA A 672 3.08 -10.23 29.23
C ALA A 672 3.68 -9.02 30.00
N LYS A 673 2.93 -8.42 30.93
CA LYS A 673 3.39 -7.34 31.81
C LYS A 673 3.97 -7.84 33.14
N GLY A 674 4.14 -9.16 33.33
CA GLY A 674 4.59 -9.73 34.59
C GLY A 674 3.50 -9.86 35.65
N ARG A 675 2.23 -9.92 35.24
CA ARG A 675 1.07 -9.87 36.12
C ARG A 675 0.19 -11.10 35.96
N ASP A 676 -0.49 -11.48 37.04
CA ASP A 676 -1.50 -12.53 36.94
C ASP A 676 -2.68 -12.05 36.08
N PRO A 677 -3.40 -12.97 35.42
CA PRO A 677 -4.72 -12.70 34.87
C PRO A 677 -5.62 -11.94 35.85
N ARG A 678 -6.51 -11.10 35.34
CA ARG A 678 -7.51 -10.41 36.16
C ARG A 678 -8.71 -11.32 36.40
N PRO A 679 -9.40 -11.20 37.56
CA PRO A 679 -10.67 -11.89 37.79
C PRO A 679 -11.72 -11.50 36.74
N MET A 680 -12.21 -12.48 36.00
CA MET A 680 -13.07 -12.26 34.83
C MET A 680 -14.51 -11.91 35.19
N ASN A 681 -14.90 -12.13 36.45
CA ASN A 681 -16.22 -11.83 37.00
C ASN A 681 -16.40 -10.35 37.44
N THR A 682 -15.39 -9.49 37.23
CA THR A 682 -15.44 -8.09 37.65
C THR A 682 -15.94 -7.16 36.53
N GLY A 683 -16.67 -6.10 36.91
CA GLY A 683 -17.07 -5.05 35.95
C GLY A 683 -15.88 -4.35 35.29
N ALA A 684 -14.76 -4.21 36.01
CA ALA A 684 -13.52 -3.67 35.47
C ALA A 684 -12.91 -4.56 34.37
N TYR A 685 -12.96 -5.89 34.53
CA TYR A 685 -12.55 -6.82 33.48
C TYR A 685 -13.50 -6.77 32.29
N ALA A 686 -14.82 -6.81 32.52
CA ALA A 686 -15.81 -6.75 31.45
C ALA A 686 -15.65 -5.47 30.60
N MET A 687 -15.46 -4.32 31.24
CA MET A 687 -15.19 -3.05 30.56
C MET A 687 -13.88 -3.11 29.77
N ALA A 688 -12.80 -3.62 30.37
CA ALA A 688 -11.52 -3.78 29.68
C ALA A 688 -11.61 -4.70 28.46
N ALA A 689 -12.35 -5.80 28.56
CA ALA A 689 -12.60 -6.75 27.48
C ALA A 689 -13.38 -6.10 26.32
N MET A 690 -14.42 -5.32 26.63
CA MET A 690 -15.18 -4.57 25.62
C MET A 690 -14.33 -3.52 24.89
N PHE A 691 -13.50 -2.76 25.62
CA PHE A 691 -12.56 -1.80 25.01
C PHE A 691 -11.52 -2.49 24.15
N GLN A 692 -10.93 -3.56 24.67
CA GLN A 692 -9.87 -4.30 24.00
C GLN A 692 -10.37 -5.01 22.73
N GLY A 693 -11.60 -5.51 22.76
CA GLY A 693 -12.28 -6.11 21.62
C GLY A 693 -12.72 -5.09 20.55
N GLY A 694 -12.70 -3.78 20.85
CA GLY A 694 -13.15 -2.74 19.91
C GLY A 694 -14.68 -2.67 19.73
N GLY A 695 -15.46 -3.37 20.56
CA GLY A 695 -16.94 -3.43 20.43
C GLY A 695 -17.64 -2.11 20.75
N LEU A 696 -17.04 -1.28 21.62
CA LEU A 696 -17.64 0.01 22.06
C LEU A 696 -17.69 1.08 20.97
N GLY A 697 -16.80 1.05 19.98
CA GLY A 697 -16.81 2.02 18.88
C GLY A 697 -17.78 1.68 17.75
N ILE A 698 -18.15 0.41 17.61
CA ILE A 698 -19.00 -0.11 16.52
C ILE A 698 -20.46 -0.16 16.96
N PHE A 699 -20.70 -0.53 18.21
CA PHE A 699 -22.04 -0.75 18.77
C PHE A 699 -22.31 0.14 19.99
N GLY A 700 -21.52 1.19 20.19
CA GLY A 700 -21.61 2.11 21.32
C GLY A 700 -23.03 2.60 21.57
N ASP A 701 -23.74 3.03 20.54
CA ASP A 701 -25.15 3.48 20.65
C ASP A 701 -26.15 2.35 20.90
N PHE A 702 -25.81 1.10 20.54
CA PHE A 702 -26.66 -0.07 20.75
C PHE A 702 -26.56 -0.60 22.19
N PHE A 703 -25.45 -0.31 22.88
CA PHE A 703 -25.21 -0.67 24.28
C PHE A 703 -25.30 0.54 25.24
N ALA A 704 -25.27 1.77 24.73
CA ALA A 704 -25.46 3.01 25.48
C ALA A 704 -26.94 3.39 25.57
N ALA A 705 -27.75 2.48 26.10
CA ALA A 705 -28.86 2.90 26.95
C ALA A 705 -28.31 2.88 28.37
N GLU A 706 -28.06 4.08 28.92
CA GLU A 706 -27.45 4.33 30.24
C GLU A 706 -25.96 3.98 30.41
N THR A 707 -25.07 4.94 30.09
CA THR A 707 -24.19 5.57 31.08
C THR A 707 -23.21 6.54 30.42
N ASN A 708 -23.48 7.84 30.62
CA ASN A 708 -22.47 8.90 30.46
C ASN A 708 -21.47 8.79 31.62
N ARG A 709 -20.40 8.00 31.46
CA ARG A 709 -19.32 7.88 32.46
C ARG A 709 -17.93 7.84 31.80
N PHE A 710 -17.58 8.92 31.11
CA PHE A 710 -16.18 9.29 30.88
C PHE A 710 -15.98 10.77 31.23
N GLY A 711 -15.78 11.02 32.53
CA GLY A 711 -15.31 12.29 33.05
C GLY A 711 -13.81 12.44 32.77
N GLY A 712 -13.47 13.15 31.71
CA GLY A 712 -12.11 13.51 31.32
C GLY A 712 -12.14 14.22 29.97
N GLY A 713 -11.82 15.51 29.94
CA GLY A 713 -12.10 16.40 28.81
C GLY A 713 -11.52 15.96 27.46
N LEU A 714 -12.34 16.12 26.40
CA LEU A 714 -11.97 15.96 24.98
C LEU A 714 -10.64 16.64 24.59
N ALA A 715 -10.25 17.71 25.31
CA ALA A 715 -9.05 18.48 25.06
C ALA A 715 -7.73 17.72 25.30
N SER A 716 -7.64 16.82 26.31
CA SER A 716 -6.42 16.03 26.56
C SER A 716 -6.30 14.81 25.63
N THR A 717 -7.42 14.35 25.06
CA THR A 717 -7.48 13.21 24.13
C THR A 717 -7.15 13.61 22.68
N LEU A 718 -7.07 14.93 22.41
CA LEU A 718 -6.74 15.50 21.10
C LEU A 718 -5.22 15.67 20.86
N ALA A 719 -4.40 15.66 21.93
CA ALA A 719 -2.95 15.66 21.80
C ALA A 719 -2.48 14.26 21.38
N GLY A 720 -2.30 14.05 20.08
CA GLY A 720 -1.90 12.75 19.54
C GLY A 720 -0.60 12.20 20.15
N PRO A 721 -0.26 10.91 19.91
CA PRO A 721 0.93 10.25 20.46
C PRO A 721 2.26 11.00 20.29
N VAL A 722 2.39 11.84 19.26
CA VAL A 722 3.57 12.69 19.05
C VAL A 722 3.59 13.89 20.00
N ALA A 723 2.44 14.49 20.32
CA ALA A 723 2.34 15.50 21.38
C ALA A 723 2.54 14.86 22.76
N GLY A 724 2.07 13.61 22.96
CA GLY A 724 2.39 12.79 24.13
C GLY A 724 3.90 12.53 24.26
N PHE A 725 4.59 12.16 23.18
CA PHE A 725 6.05 11.98 23.19
C PHE A 725 6.81 13.29 23.43
N ALA A 726 6.39 14.40 22.83
CA ALA A 726 6.97 15.71 23.11
C ALA A 726 6.74 16.12 24.57
N SER A 727 5.55 15.85 25.11
CA SER A 727 5.22 15.99 26.53
C SER A 727 6.10 15.09 27.41
N ASP A 728 6.33 13.83 27.04
CA ASP A 728 7.20 12.89 27.77
C ASP A 728 8.68 13.34 27.79
N VAL A 729 9.08 14.24 26.89
CA VAL A 729 10.42 14.87 26.87
C VAL A 729 10.41 16.22 27.59
N ILE A 730 9.40 17.06 27.38
CA ILE A 730 9.33 18.45 27.86
C ILE A 730 8.79 18.53 29.30
N ASN A 731 7.75 17.77 29.65
CA ASN A 731 7.13 17.84 30.98
C ASN A 731 8.06 17.40 32.09
N PRO A 732 8.90 16.36 31.95
CA PRO A 732 9.94 16.08 32.93
C PRO A 732 10.87 17.26 33.14
N VAL A 733 11.31 17.93 32.07
CA VAL A 733 12.21 19.09 32.19
C VAL A 733 11.49 20.27 32.88
N ALA A 734 10.26 20.59 32.46
CA ALA A 734 9.50 21.71 33.01
C ALA A 734 8.99 21.46 34.46
N SER A 735 8.54 20.25 34.78
CA SER A 735 8.08 19.87 36.12
C SER A 735 9.22 19.78 37.13
N ASN A 736 10.41 19.33 36.70
CA ASN A 736 11.60 19.36 37.55
C ASN A 736 12.16 20.77 37.70
N LEU A 737 12.09 21.62 36.67
CA LEU A 737 12.47 23.04 36.77
C LEU A 737 11.55 23.81 37.74
N THR A 738 10.24 23.58 37.67
CA THR A 738 9.27 24.17 38.62
C THR A 738 9.44 23.61 40.02
N SER A 739 9.67 22.31 40.18
CA SER A 739 9.98 21.71 41.49
C SER A 739 11.28 22.27 42.08
N LEU A 740 12.32 22.49 41.26
CA LEU A 740 13.56 23.17 41.65
C LEU A 740 13.34 24.62 42.09
N VAL A 741 12.48 25.36 41.38
CA VAL A 741 12.12 26.76 41.71
C VAL A 741 11.27 26.83 42.98
N GLU A 742 10.40 25.85 43.21
CA GLU A 742 9.52 25.77 44.37
C GLU A 742 10.14 25.03 45.58
N GLY A 743 11.39 24.59 45.48
CA GLY A 743 12.10 23.87 46.55
C GLY A 743 11.55 22.49 46.87
N ARG A 744 10.83 21.85 45.93
CA ARG A 744 10.30 20.48 46.04
C ARG A 744 11.29 19.48 45.45
N ASP A 745 11.32 18.25 45.98
CA ASP A 745 12.17 17.18 45.45
C ASP A 745 11.85 16.87 43.98
N THR A 746 12.89 16.75 43.16
CA THR A 746 12.76 16.50 41.72
C THR A 746 12.46 15.02 41.44
N ALA A 747 11.51 14.74 40.54
CA ALA A 747 11.20 13.39 40.05
C ALA A 747 12.09 12.95 38.87
N LEU A 748 13.18 13.68 38.60
CA LEU A 748 14.07 13.51 37.44
C LEU A 748 14.51 12.06 37.24
N GLY A 749 14.90 11.35 38.30
CA GLY A 749 15.34 9.96 38.20
C GLY A 749 14.24 8.99 37.78
N ARG A 750 13.02 9.22 38.29
CA ARG A 750 11.82 8.48 37.90
C ARG A 750 11.46 8.71 36.45
N ASP A 751 11.56 9.96 36.00
CA ASP A 751 11.25 10.36 34.64
C ASP A 751 12.25 9.78 33.64
N VAL A 752 13.55 9.82 33.95
CA VAL A 752 14.61 9.19 33.13
C VAL A 752 14.38 7.68 33.03
N ALA A 753 14.11 7.02 34.15
CA ALA A 753 13.85 5.58 34.14
C ALA A 753 12.57 5.22 33.35
N ASN A 754 11.50 6.00 33.49
CA ASN A 754 10.27 5.82 32.71
C ASN A 754 10.49 6.09 31.21
N PHE A 755 11.32 7.07 30.87
CA PHE A 755 11.68 7.35 29.48
C PHE A 755 12.37 6.12 28.86
N VAL A 756 13.35 5.53 29.54
CA VAL A 756 13.99 4.28 29.11
C VAL A 756 12.96 3.14 29.04
N ARG A 757 12.16 2.96 30.09
CA ARG A 757 11.12 1.91 30.18
C ARG A 757 10.15 1.91 29.00
N TYR A 758 9.74 3.09 28.52
CA TYR A 758 8.64 3.19 27.55
C TYR A 758 9.06 3.67 26.15
N ASN A 759 10.31 4.09 25.97
CA ASN A 759 10.81 4.64 24.72
C ASN A 759 12.07 3.95 24.18
N THR A 760 12.60 2.89 24.81
CA THR A 760 13.67 2.08 24.20
C THR A 760 13.11 1.21 23.07
N PRO A 761 13.44 1.47 21.80
CA PRO A 761 12.87 0.74 20.66
C PRO A 761 13.10 -0.76 20.73
N VAL A 762 12.13 -1.55 20.26
CA VAL A 762 12.15 -3.04 20.22
C VAL A 762 12.15 -3.68 21.62
N LEU A 763 13.15 -3.39 22.45
CA LEU A 763 13.34 -4.01 23.77
C LEU A 763 12.16 -3.75 24.71
N SER A 764 11.70 -2.50 24.80
CA SER A 764 10.59 -2.12 25.68
C SER A 764 9.20 -2.53 25.17
N SER A 765 9.11 -3.09 23.95
CA SER A 765 7.82 -3.25 23.27
C SER A 765 7.45 -4.70 22.97
N LEU A 766 8.42 -5.56 22.66
CA LEU A 766 8.17 -6.97 22.32
C LEU A 766 7.60 -7.74 23.51
N TRP A 767 6.41 -8.31 23.33
CA TRP A 767 5.60 -8.88 24.40
C TRP A 767 6.28 -9.98 25.23
N TYR A 768 7.16 -10.79 24.63
CA TYR A 768 7.82 -11.91 25.29
C TYR A 768 9.06 -11.52 26.10
N GLN A 769 9.62 -10.32 25.87
CA GLN A 769 10.85 -9.88 26.54
C GLN A 769 10.68 -8.57 27.32
N ARG A 770 9.62 -7.80 27.04
CA ARG A 770 9.39 -6.49 27.63
C ARG A 770 9.49 -6.51 29.15
N VAL A 771 8.84 -7.47 29.80
CA VAL A 771 8.88 -7.58 31.27
C VAL A 771 10.30 -7.78 31.78
N ALA A 772 11.12 -8.60 31.12
CA ALA A 772 12.52 -8.78 31.48
C ALA A 772 13.33 -7.48 31.35
N PHE A 773 13.12 -6.73 30.26
CA PHE A 773 13.75 -5.42 30.07
C PHE A 773 13.32 -4.41 31.14
N ASP A 774 12.01 -4.33 31.43
CA ASP A 774 11.45 -3.43 32.44
C ASP A 774 12.09 -3.69 33.82
N ARG A 775 12.38 -4.96 34.13
CA ARG A 775 12.87 -5.43 35.43
C ARG A 775 14.38 -5.36 35.59
N ALA A 776 15.12 -5.86 34.60
CA ALA A 776 16.57 -5.94 34.64
C ALA A 776 17.27 -4.62 34.29
N VAL A 777 16.59 -3.71 33.57
CA VAL A 777 17.18 -2.45 33.11
C VAL A 777 16.46 -1.25 33.70
N ALA A 778 15.17 -1.08 33.40
CA ALA A 778 14.48 0.16 33.75
C ALA A 778 14.20 0.29 35.25
N ASP A 779 13.83 -0.81 35.93
CA ASP A 779 13.64 -0.83 37.38
C ASP A 779 14.99 -0.62 38.10
N GLN A 780 16.09 -1.22 37.64
CA GLN A 780 17.43 -0.98 38.21
C GLN A 780 17.88 0.47 38.05
N LEU A 781 17.65 1.05 36.88
CA LEU A 781 17.93 2.47 36.64
C LEU A 781 17.08 3.37 37.56
N GLN A 782 15.82 3.00 37.80
CA GLN A 782 14.96 3.75 38.71
C GLN A 782 15.43 3.62 40.16
N LEU A 783 15.85 2.44 40.63
CA LEU A 783 16.41 2.26 41.98
C LEU A 783 17.64 3.13 42.21
N LEU A 784 18.49 3.26 41.17
CA LEU A 784 19.69 4.10 41.24
C LEU A 784 19.38 5.60 41.26
N LEU A 785 18.31 6.04 40.61
CA LEU A 785 18.04 7.46 40.37
C LEU A 785 16.87 8.05 41.19
N ASP A 786 15.98 7.22 41.72
CA ASP A 786 14.76 7.62 42.45
C ASP A 786 14.74 6.93 43.83
N PRO A 787 15.08 7.63 44.93
CA PRO A 787 15.15 7.04 46.27
C PRO A 787 13.78 6.55 46.77
N GLU A 788 12.67 7.02 46.19
CA GLU A 788 11.33 6.56 46.52
C GLU A 788 10.82 5.40 45.64
N ALA A 789 11.66 4.84 44.76
CA ALA A 789 11.24 3.86 43.76
C ALA A 789 10.46 2.70 44.37
N GLU A 790 11.02 2.02 45.37
CA GLU A 790 10.39 0.87 46.03
C GLU A 790 9.05 1.23 46.70
N ALA A 791 9.01 2.37 47.41
CA ALA A 791 7.80 2.84 48.08
C ALA A 791 6.68 3.08 47.05
N ASN A 792 7.02 3.70 45.91
CA ASN A 792 6.08 3.91 44.81
C ASN A 792 5.60 2.61 44.19
N TRP A 793 6.48 1.63 44.01
CA TRP A 793 6.12 0.34 43.43
C TRP A 793 5.16 -0.43 44.34
N ARG A 794 5.44 -0.48 45.64
CA ARG A 794 4.53 -1.08 46.63
C ARG A 794 3.18 -0.38 46.68
N ARG A 795 3.13 0.95 46.52
CA ARG A 795 1.88 1.72 46.41
C ARG A 795 1.10 1.35 45.14
N GLN A 796 1.78 1.30 43.99
CA GLN A 796 1.16 0.93 42.71
C GLN A 796 0.63 -0.51 42.74
N GLU A 797 1.34 -1.43 43.38
CA GLU A 797 0.92 -2.82 43.51
C GLU A 797 -0.31 -2.97 44.40
N ARG A 798 -0.32 -2.35 45.58
CA ARG A 798 -1.51 -2.33 46.45
C ARG A 798 -2.72 -1.67 45.79
N GLN A 799 -2.50 -0.56 45.08
CA GLN A 799 -3.58 0.11 44.35
C GLN A 799 -4.13 -0.81 43.24
N ARG A 800 -3.24 -1.48 42.50
CA ARG A 800 -3.63 -2.40 41.43
C ARG A 800 -4.41 -3.60 41.96
N ASP A 801 -3.94 -4.22 43.03
CA ASP A 801 -4.64 -5.33 43.68
C ASP A 801 -6.06 -4.89 44.12
N ARG A 802 -6.18 -3.72 44.76
CA ARG A 802 -7.49 -3.14 45.12
C ARG A 802 -8.40 -2.82 43.93
N THR A 803 -7.83 -2.40 42.79
CA THR A 803 -8.60 -1.89 41.64
C THR A 803 -8.99 -3.03 40.68
N TYR A 804 -8.11 -4.01 40.50
CA TYR A 804 -8.21 -5.03 39.45
C TYR A 804 -8.13 -6.45 40.00
N GLY A 805 -7.86 -6.65 41.29
CA GLY A 805 -7.78 -7.98 41.92
C GLY A 805 -6.66 -8.85 41.34
N ASN A 806 -5.55 -8.27 40.91
CA ASN A 806 -4.42 -9.05 40.37
C ASN A 806 -3.07 -8.55 40.88
N THR A 807 -2.17 -9.49 41.18
CA THR A 807 -0.82 -9.20 41.68
C THR A 807 0.23 -9.39 40.57
N ALA A 808 1.52 -9.22 40.88
CA ALA A 808 2.62 -9.50 39.96
C ALA A 808 3.20 -10.90 40.22
N TRP A 809 3.40 -11.70 39.17
CA TRP A 809 4.24 -12.91 39.24
C TRP A 809 5.73 -12.58 39.02
N TRP A 810 6.00 -11.43 38.40
CA TRP A 810 7.33 -10.83 38.31
C TRP A 810 7.31 -9.43 38.89
N GLN A 811 7.68 -9.31 40.16
CA GLN A 811 7.67 -8.07 40.94
C GLN A 811 8.66 -7.03 40.41
N ARG A 812 8.37 -5.74 40.62
CA ARG A 812 9.26 -4.65 40.22
C ARG A 812 10.55 -4.67 41.05
N GLY A 813 11.68 -4.41 40.40
CA GLY A 813 13.00 -4.42 41.06
C GLY A 813 13.68 -5.79 41.08
N GLU A 814 12.92 -6.88 40.92
CA GLU A 814 13.46 -8.24 40.88
C GLU A 814 14.01 -8.59 39.48
N ILE A 815 15.26 -9.04 39.41
CA ILE A 815 15.92 -9.39 38.13
C ILE A 815 15.36 -10.69 37.55
N THR A 816 14.88 -11.61 38.40
CA THR A 816 14.29 -12.89 38.02
C THR A 816 12.89 -13.03 38.60
N PRO A 817 11.96 -13.73 37.91
CA PRO A 817 10.63 -13.98 38.45
C PRO A 817 10.70 -14.93 39.66
N GLU A 818 9.90 -14.66 40.68
CA GLU A 818 9.79 -15.50 41.88
C GLU A 818 8.89 -16.72 41.65
N ARG A 819 7.91 -16.58 40.75
CA ARG A 819 6.93 -17.61 40.42
C ARG A 819 6.40 -17.49 38.99
N ALA A 820 5.72 -18.54 38.53
CA ALA A 820 4.93 -18.50 37.31
C ALA A 820 3.62 -17.68 37.51
N PRO A 821 2.99 -17.20 36.41
CA PRO A 821 1.67 -16.58 36.47
C PRO A 821 0.63 -17.51 37.10
N ASP A 822 -0.15 -16.99 38.04
CA ASP A 822 -1.25 -17.74 38.65
C ASP A 822 -2.51 -17.60 37.79
N LEU A 823 -2.84 -18.66 37.06
CA LEU A 823 -3.97 -18.66 36.15
C LEU A 823 -5.32 -18.84 36.88
N SER A 824 -5.33 -19.31 38.14
CA SER A 824 -6.59 -19.50 38.89
C SER A 824 -7.27 -18.16 39.19
N ASN A 825 -6.47 -17.09 39.35
CA ASN A 825 -6.96 -15.73 39.58
C ASN A 825 -7.89 -15.19 38.47
N ALA A 826 -7.91 -15.81 37.29
CA ALA A 826 -8.88 -15.48 36.25
C ALA A 826 -10.31 -15.91 36.62
N PHE A 827 -10.44 -16.98 37.42
CA PHE A 827 -11.68 -17.66 37.77
C PHE A 827 -12.07 -17.45 39.25
N GLU A 828 -11.10 -17.20 40.12
CA GLU A 828 -11.29 -16.89 41.53
C GLU A 828 -11.51 -15.38 41.67
N GLY A 829 -12.73 -14.97 42.05
CA GLY A 829 -12.98 -13.59 42.47
C GLY A 829 -12.35 -13.34 43.84
N ALA A 830 -11.94 -12.10 44.12
CA ALA A 830 -11.69 -11.70 45.50
C ALA A 830 -12.93 -12.05 46.35
N PRO A 831 -12.77 -12.68 47.52
CA PRO A 831 -13.89 -13.02 48.41
C PRO A 831 -14.73 -11.81 48.81
#